data_AF-A0AAD8LCP4-F1
#
_entry.id   AF-A0AAD8LCP4-F1
#
_cell.length_a   1.000
_cell.length_b   1.000
_cell.length_c   1.000
_cell.angle_alpha   90.00
_cell.angle_beta   90.00
_cell.angle_gamma   90.00
#
_symmetry.space_group_name_H-M   'P 1'
#
loop_
_entity.id
_entity.type
_entity.pdbx_description
1 polymer ?
#
loop_
_entity_poly.entity_id
_entity_poly.type
_entity_poly.pdbx_seq_one_letter_code
_entity_poly.pdbx_strand_id
1 'polypeptide(L)'
;MENYPILNKLESTCSDLKTLLKSSENLQKDLQKHDENFNTLQESLALASRRLAPLQSLSIASKALETRINRAVSPALVLIDGFKISESLQRKLVDISTKLSGQKPENRRLRLLIKYVDCVDKLNIAINLISQEGGPAIQRLQEVVEFLSRTKATDQFRTHRLRETLVTLKALYETEVDSMKFDGLLDEALLNLQDEFEAILLQLRHHNIGVQEEDGGGDGDGEVVDVSELGTEMEVEVLRRISETLTTNDCLDICIDIFVKVRYKRAAKALMKLNPDYLRTYKPEEIDQMEWESLETSITLWTQHFELAVRTVFVSEKNLCNQVLGNIMDGIVWQECFVKIADKIMAVFFRFGEGVARSNKEPQKLFKLLDMFNSLENLKTEFYDIFEGEAGADICTRFRELEKLLVHASSKVYWEFGLQIEGNQDGLPPPQDGSVPKLVRYAINYLKYLTTESYIEPMAHVLRTEQIWKAGALSARDSDESLLKDAISNVMEALQRHIESKRLGYKDKVLYHVFTMNSYWYIYMRTRNTELGKLLGEGYMRKNYKVVAEEAAYLYEKQAWGGLVRLLDKQETSEVGDAKGRIEAFLKGFEEIAQRHTSRYSIPEADLREQIKEATVKLIVPAYSEFLDTFSSVLDVRSYSSPESIEGLLGEIFSGNDRKSSMGSRRQEIKDRFEGRTSVSSDMEQMPGRGSGDRFRRNRSNASDA
;
A
#
# COMPACT_ATOMS: atom_id res chain seq x y z
N MET A 1 -76.95 -75.25 128.67
CA MET A 1 -77.77 -75.80 127.58
C MET A 1 -77.33 -75.08 126.31
N GLU A 2 -76.23 -75.52 125.72
CA GLU A 2 -76.09 -76.56 124.68
C GLU A 2 -76.16 -75.94 123.27
N ASN A 3 -75.04 -76.09 122.57
CA ASN A 3 -74.58 -75.37 121.40
C ASN A 3 -74.85 -76.25 120.16
N TYR A 4 -75.50 -75.73 119.11
CA TYR A 4 -75.55 -76.42 117.80
C TYR A 4 -74.55 -75.75 116.82
N PRO A 5 -73.34 -76.30 116.64
CA PRO A 5 -72.22 -75.61 115.99
C PRO A 5 -72.30 -75.62 114.45
N ILE A 6 -73.11 -76.48 113.83
CA ILE A 6 -73.25 -76.57 112.36
C ILE A 6 -74.12 -75.42 111.81
N LEU A 7 -75.18 -75.04 112.55
CA LEU A 7 -76.04 -73.91 112.18
C LEU A 7 -75.30 -72.57 112.30
N ASN A 8 -74.56 -72.39 113.39
CA ASN A 8 -73.69 -71.22 113.61
C ASN A 8 -72.58 -71.11 112.55
N LYS A 9 -72.08 -72.24 112.01
CA LYS A 9 -71.06 -72.21 110.96
C LYS A 9 -71.66 -71.87 109.59
N LEU A 10 -72.88 -72.31 109.30
CA LEU A 10 -73.61 -71.91 108.09
C LEU A 10 -74.09 -70.45 108.15
N GLU A 11 -74.51 -69.96 109.32
CA GLU A 11 -74.81 -68.54 109.55
C GLU A 11 -73.55 -67.68 109.48
N SER A 12 -72.42 -68.15 110.04
CA SER A 12 -71.12 -67.49 109.91
C SER A 12 -70.72 -67.37 108.45
N THR A 13 -70.71 -68.47 107.68
CA THR A 13 -70.32 -68.44 106.27
C THR A 13 -71.30 -67.67 105.41
N CYS A 14 -72.60 -67.70 105.72
CA CYS A 14 -73.59 -66.89 105.02
C CYS A 14 -73.45 -65.39 105.37
N SER A 15 -73.04 -65.06 106.61
CA SER A 15 -72.70 -63.69 107.00
C SER A 15 -71.41 -63.22 106.33
N ASP A 16 -70.40 -64.09 106.21
CA ASP A 16 -69.11 -63.84 105.55
C ASP A 16 -69.29 -63.67 104.04
N LEU A 17 -70.16 -64.46 103.41
CA LEU A 17 -70.56 -64.26 102.02
C LEU A 17 -71.31 -62.96 101.83
N LYS A 18 -72.17 -62.56 102.79
CA LYS A 18 -72.89 -61.29 102.74
C LYS A 18 -71.97 -60.11 102.95
N THR A 19 -70.94 -60.22 103.81
CA THR A 19 -69.92 -59.19 103.98
C THR A 19 -68.99 -59.10 102.78
N LEU A 20 -68.61 -60.23 102.17
CA LEU A 20 -67.85 -60.27 100.91
C LEU A 20 -68.66 -59.71 99.72
N LEU A 21 -69.96 -60.00 99.64
CA LEU A 21 -70.81 -59.45 98.60
C LEU A 21 -70.92 -57.93 98.75
N LYS A 22 -71.06 -57.45 100.00
CA LYS A 22 -71.11 -56.02 100.34
C LYS A 22 -69.77 -55.32 100.14
N SER A 23 -68.65 -56.00 100.39
CA SER A 23 -67.31 -55.47 100.10
C SER A 23 -67.05 -55.43 98.60
N SER A 24 -67.49 -56.43 97.84
CA SER A 24 -67.47 -56.44 96.37
C SER A 24 -68.33 -55.31 95.79
N GLU A 25 -69.52 -55.07 96.34
CA GLU A 25 -70.39 -53.95 95.95
C GLU A 25 -69.75 -52.59 96.23
N ASN A 26 -69.04 -52.45 97.36
CA ASN A 26 -68.27 -51.25 97.67
C ASN A 26 -67.07 -51.09 96.73
N LEU A 27 -66.36 -52.17 96.43
CA LEU A 27 -65.20 -52.16 95.53
C LEU A 27 -65.62 -51.85 94.09
N GLN A 28 -66.81 -52.29 93.67
CA GLN A 28 -67.42 -51.93 92.39
C GLN A 28 -67.81 -50.45 92.35
N LYS A 29 -68.34 -49.88 93.44
CA LYS A 29 -68.58 -48.42 93.55
C LYS A 29 -67.29 -47.62 93.53
N ASP A 30 -66.23 -48.08 94.19
CA ASP A 30 -64.93 -47.43 94.18
C ASP A 30 -64.29 -47.49 92.78
N LEU A 31 -64.38 -48.64 92.09
CA LEU A 31 -63.97 -48.78 90.69
C LEU A 31 -64.72 -47.83 89.76
N GLN A 32 -66.04 -47.74 89.93
CA GLN A 32 -66.88 -46.84 89.14
C GLN A 32 -66.52 -45.37 89.37
N LYS A 33 -66.22 -45.00 90.62
CA LYS A 33 -65.70 -43.67 90.99
C LYS A 33 -64.30 -43.41 90.42
N HIS A 34 -63.43 -44.42 90.38
CA HIS A 34 -62.13 -44.32 89.74
C HIS A 34 -62.24 -44.15 88.21
N ASP A 35 -63.18 -44.86 87.57
CA ASP A 35 -63.46 -44.71 86.14
C ASP A 35 -63.98 -43.30 85.80
N GLU A 36 -64.89 -42.76 86.61
CA GLU A 36 -65.34 -41.36 86.50
C GLU A 36 -64.17 -40.38 86.68
N ASN A 37 -63.25 -40.64 87.63
CA ASN A 37 -62.05 -39.83 87.81
C ASN A 37 -61.07 -39.95 86.61
N PHE A 38 -60.93 -41.12 86.00
CA PHE A 38 -60.11 -41.29 84.80
C PHE A 38 -60.72 -40.58 83.59
N ASN A 39 -62.05 -40.66 83.42
CA ASN A 39 -62.76 -39.94 82.36
C ASN A 39 -62.59 -38.42 82.51
N THR A 40 -62.73 -37.88 83.72
CA THR A 40 -62.50 -36.45 84.00
C THR A 40 -61.04 -36.04 83.79
N LEU A 41 -60.07 -36.88 84.18
CA LEU A 41 -58.65 -36.65 83.88
C LEU A 41 -58.38 -36.65 82.38
N GLN A 42 -58.95 -37.60 81.63
CA GLN A 42 -58.80 -37.69 80.18
C GLN A 42 -59.44 -36.50 79.46
N GLU A 43 -60.60 -36.03 79.91
CA GLU A 43 -61.21 -34.78 79.44
C GLU A 43 -60.33 -33.57 79.76
N SER A 44 -59.77 -33.49 80.97
CA SER A 44 -58.86 -32.40 81.36
C SER A 44 -57.57 -32.39 80.53
N LEU A 45 -57.03 -33.58 80.21
CA LEU A 45 -55.85 -33.76 79.37
C LEU A 45 -56.16 -33.40 77.91
N ALA A 46 -57.34 -33.80 77.39
CA ALA A 46 -57.80 -33.42 76.06
C ALA A 46 -58.01 -31.91 75.95
N LEU A 47 -58.59 -31.27 76.97
CA LEU A 47 -58.73 -29.81 77.05
C LEU A 47 -57.38 -29.11 77.15
N ALA A 48 -56.46 -29.62 77.96
CA ALA A 48 -55.10 -29.09 78.08
C ALA A 48 -54.33 -29.24 76.77
N SER A 49 -54.38 -30.40 76.11
CA SER A 49 -53.78 -30.65 74.80
C SER A 49 -54.37 -29.75 73.72
N ARG A 50 -55.70 -29.55 73.70
CA ARG A 50 -56.37 -28.63 72.77
C ARG A 50 -55.98 -27.17 73.02
N ARG A 51 -55.67 -26.79 74.27
CA ARG A 51 -55.10 -25.48 74.63
C ARG A 51 -53.61 -25.36 74.30
N LEU A 52 -52.86 -26.46 74.33
CA LEU A 52 -51.41 -26.49 74.06
C LEU A 52 -51.09 -26.56 72.55
N ALA A 53 -51.94 -27.21 71.75
CA ALA A 53 -51.77 -27.32 70.30
C ALA A 53 -51.52 -25.98 69.57
N PRO A 54 -52.27 -24.89 69.82
CA PRO A 54 -51.96 -23.60 69.22
C PRO A 54 -50.59 -23.05 69.66
N LEU A 55 -50.21 -23.24 70.93
CA LEU A 55 -48.90 -22.82 71.45
C LEU A 55 -47.75 -23.62 70.83
N GLN A 56 -47.91 -24.92 70.63
CA GLN A 56 -46.94 -25.76 69.91
C GLN A 56 -46.83 -25.34 68.44
N SER A 57 -47.95 -25.05 67.77
CA SER A 57 -47.94 -24.57 66.39
C SER A 57 -47.24 -23.21 66.25
N LEU A 58 -47.42 -22.30 67.21
CA LEU A 58 -46.73 -21.01 67.29
C LEU A 58 -45.24 -21.19 67.56
N SER A 59 -44.85 -22.12 68.43
CA SER A 59 -43.44 -22.43 68.71
C SER A 59 -42.71 -22.97 67.47
N ILE A 60 -43.34 -23.88 66.73
CA ILE A 60 -42.80 -24.43 65.48
C ILE A 60 -42.71 -23.34 64.41
N ALA A 61 -43.75 -22.50 64.28
CA ALA A 61 -43.74 -21.36 63.38
C ALA A 61 -42.65 -20.34 63.74
N SER A 62 -42.42 -20.08 65.02
CA SER A 62 -41.34 -19.20 65.51
C SER A 62 -39.96 -19.75 65.14
N LYS A 63 -39.69 -21.04 65.38
CA LYS A 63 -38.42 -21.67 64.97
C LYS A 63 -38.22 -21.64 63.45
N ALA A 64 -39.27 -21.93 62.69
CA ALA A 64 -39.22 -21.88 61.23
C ALA A 64 -39.01 -20.45 60.70
N LEU A 65 -39.59 -19.45 61.36
CA LEU A 65 -39.38 -18.04 61.06
C LEU A 65 -37.93 -17.63 61.35
N GLU A 66 -37.38 -18.00 62.51
CA GLU A 66 -36.01 -17.70 62.91
C GLU A 66 -35.00 -18.26 61.90
N THR A 67 -35.17 -19.52 61.46
CA THR A 67 -34.29 -20.12 60.43
C THR A 67 -34.36 -19.36 59.10
N ARG A 68 -35.55 -18.91 58.67
CA ARG A 68 -35.72 -18.14 57.42
C ARG A 68 -35.16 -16.74 57.52
N ILE A 69 -35.30 -16.09 58.68
CA ILE A 69 -34.68 -14.79 58.96
C ILE A 69 -33.15 -14.93 58.89
N ASN A 70 -32.56 -15.91 59.58
CA ASN A 70 -31.12 -16.13 59.56
C ASN A 70 -30.60 -16.40 58.14
N ARG A 71 -31.36 -17.12 57.32
CA ARG A 71 -31.04 -17.38 55.91
C ARG A 71 -31.14 -16.12 55.02
N ALA A 72 -31.98 -15.16 55.36
CA ALA A 72 -32.15 -13.91 54.60
C ALA A 72 -31.19 -12.79 55.06
N VAL A 73 -30.81 -12.77 56.34
CA VAL A 73 -29.92 -11.74 56.91
C VAL A 73 -28.50 -11.84 56.36
N SER A 74 -27.95 -13.06 56.21
CA SER A 74 -26.58 -13.22 55.73
C SER A 74 -26.35 -12.64 54.32
N PRO A 75 -27.17 -12.94 53.29
CA PRO A 75 -27.06 -12.29 51.98
C PRO A 75 -27.29 -10.77 52.02
N ALA A 76 -28.20 -10.30 52.87
CA ALA A 76 -28.46 -8.86 53.01
C ALA A 76 -27.25 -8.11 53.61
N LEU A 77 -26.52 -8.72 54.55
CA LEU A 77 -25.29 -8.14 55.10
C LEU A 77 -24.18 -8.08 54.05
N VAL A 78 -24.01 -9.15 53.26
CA VAL A 78 -23.02 -9.19 52.16
C VAL A 78 -23.33 -8.10 51.13
N LEU A 79 -24.60 -7.91 50.79
CA LEU A 79 -25.03 -6.84 49.88
C LEU A 79 -24.69 -5.44 50.43
N ILE A 80 -24.98 -5.18 51.70
CA ILE A 80 -24.66 -3.89 52.34
C ILE A 80 -23.15 -3.65 52.36
N ASP A 81 -22.35 -4.67 52.67
CA ASP A 81 -20.90 -4.55 52.64
C ASP A 81 -20.36 -4.35 51.22
N GLY A 82 -21.01 -4.95 50.21
CA GLY A 82 -20.76 -4.68 48.79
C GLY A 82 -20.95 -3.20 48.44
N PHE A 83 -22.08 -2.61 48.83
CA PHE A 83 -22.34 -1.17 48.63
C PHE A 83 -21.31 -0.29 49.34
N LYS A 84 -20.89 -0.62 50.58
CA LYS A 84 -19.82 0.12 51.27
C LYS A 84 -18.48 0.05 50.53
N ILE A 85 -18.13 -1.12 50.00
CA ILE A 85 -16.91 -1.30 49.21
C ILE A 85 -16.99 -0.44 47.95
N SER A 86 -18.11 -0.49 47.22
CA SER A 86 -18.35 0.36 46.04
C SER A 86 -18.17 1.84 46.35
N GLU A 87 -18.80 2.35 47.41
CA GLU A 87 -18.69 3.75 47.83
C GLU A 87 -17.23 4.13 48.20
N SER A 88 -16.50 3.23 48.85
CA SER A 88 -15.09 3.44 49.19
C SER A 88 -14.20 3.50 47.94
N LEU A 89 -14.53 2.71 46.91
CA LEU A 89 -13.82 2.69 45.63
C LEU A 89 -14.15 3.93 44.81
N GLN A 90 -15.42 4.35 44.76
CA GLN A 90 -15.84 5.61 44.13
C GLN A 90 -15.09 6.81 44.73
N ARG A 91 -14.99 6.89 46.07
CA ARG A 91 -14.20 7.97 46.72
C ARG A 91 -12.72 7.94 46.34
N LYS A 92 -12.12 6.75 46.26
CA LYS A 92 -10.72 6.60 45.80
C LYS A 92 -10.56 7.01 44.34
N LEU A 93 -11.54 6.69 43.50
CA LEU A 93 -11.53 7.00 42.07
C LEU A 93 -11.55 8.53 41.85
N VAL A 94 -12.38 9.26 42.59
CA VAL A 94 -12.42 10.74 42.56
C VAL A 94 -11.09 11.33 43.07
N ASP A 95 -10.52 10.80 44.15
CA ASP A 95 -9.21 11.26 44.67
C ASP A 95 -8.06 11.01 43.67
N ILE A 96 -8.08 9.89 42.94
CA ILE A 96 -7.08 9.62 41.90
C ILE A 96 -7.29 10.53 40.68
N SER A 97 -8.54 10.76 40.26
CA SER A 97 -8.88 11.65 39.14
C SER A 97 -8.43 13.10 39.40
N THR A 98 -8.69 13.63 40.59
CA THR A 98 -8.21 14.98 40.98
C THR A 98 -6.67 15.09 40.98
N LYS A 99 -5.97 14.02 41.36
CA LYS A 99 -4.50 13.95 41.30
C LYS A 99 -3.97 13.84 39.86
N LEU A 100 -4.69 13.18 38.96
CA LEU A 100 -4.37 13.10 37.53
C LEU A 100 -4.41 14.48 36.86
N SER A 101 -5.45 15.27 37.12
CA SER A 101 -5.60 16.63 36.58
C SER A 101 -4.46 17.59 37.00
N GLY A 102 -3.86 17.39 38.18
CA GLY A 102 -2.82 18.26 38.72
C GLY A 102 -1.36 17.89 38.37
N GLN A 103 -1.09 16.73 37.76
CA GLN A 103 0.29 16.24 37.56
C GLN A 103 0.87 16.53 36.18
N LYS A 104 2.05 17.17 36.16
CA LYS A 104 2.82 17.55 34.97
C LYS A 104 3.83 16.52 34.42
N PRO A 105 4.52 15.67 35.22
CA PRO A 105 5.47 14.71 34.64
C PRO A 105 4.77 13.47 34.08
N GLU A 106 4.95 13.21 32.78
CA GLU A 106 4.31 12.13 32.00
C GLU A 106 4.46 10.76 32.67
N ASN A 107 5.66 10.38 33.13
CA ASN A 107 5.87 9.07 33.78
C ASN A 107 5.13 8.86 35.10
N ARG A 108 4.90 9.90 35.90
CA ARG A 108 4.11 9.77 37.15
C ARG A 108 2.62 9.74 36.84
N ARG A 109 2.21 10.49 35.82
CA ARG A 109 0.84 10.49 35.30
C ARG A 109 0.45 9.11 34.75
N LEU A 110 1.30 8.48 33.93
CA LEU A 110 1.08 7.12 33.40
C LEU A 110 0.93 6.08 34.51
N ARG A 111 1.78 6.11 35.55
CA ARG A 111 1.65 5.21 36.71
C ARG A 111 0.38 5.43 37.53
N LEU A 112 -0.11 6.68 37.61
CA LEU A 112 -1.38 6.97 38.26
C LEU A 112 -2.56 6.51 37.41
N LEU A 113 -2.45 6.56 36.08
CA LEU A 113 -3.46 6.07 35.17
C LEU A 113 -3.63 4.55 35.28
N ILE A 114 -2.54 3.78 35.43
CA ILE A 114 -2.63 2.33 35.75
C ILE A 114 -3.41 2.10 37.05
N LYS A 115 -3.11 2.87 38.10
CA LYS A 115 -3.83 2.76 39.38
C LYS A 115 -5.30 3.17 39.27
N TYR A 116 -5.60 4.12 38.39
CA TYR A 116 -6.96 4.54 38.10
C TYR A 116 -7.72 3.41 37.40
N VAL A 117 -7.14 2.80 36.37
CA VAL A 117 -7.69 1.63 35.67
C VAL A 117 -7.93 0.46 36.63
N ASP A 118 -6.96 0.12 37.50
CA ASP A 118 -7.15 -0.92 38.52
C ASP A 118 -8.28 -0.61 39.51
N CYS A 119 -8.57 0.67 39.76
CA CYS A 119 -9.67 1.08 40.61
C CYS A 119 -11.01 0.95 39.89
N VAL A 120 -11.06 1.27 38.59
CA VAL A 120 -12.22 1.06 37.72
C VAL A 120 -12.58 -0.42 37.63
N ASP A 121 -11.60 -1.29 37.41
CA ASP A 121 -11.84 -2.75 37.39
C ASP A 121 -12.40 -3.28 38.70
N LYS A 122 -11.82 -2.85 39.83
CA LYS A 122 -12.32 -3.23 41.16
C LYS A 122 -13.73 -2.72 41.40
N LEU A 123 -14.06 -1.53 40.91
CA LEU A 123 -15.41 -0.96 41.01
C LEU A 123 -16.39 -1.76 40.16
N ASN A 124 -16.03 -2.11 38.92
CA ASN A 124 -16.86 -2.94 38.04
C ASN A 124 -17.12 -4.33 38.66
N ILE A 125 -16.08 -4.98 39.20
CA ILE A 125 -16.23 -6.27 39.92
C ILE A 125 -17.19 -6.11 41.11
N ALA A 126 -17.06 -5.04 41.90
CA ALA A 126 -17.94 -4.79 43.04
C ALA A 126 -19.40 -4.59 42.60
N ILE A 127 -19.65 -3.82 41.54
CA ILE A 127 -21.00 -3.58 40.99
C ILE A 127 -21.60 -4.87 40.43
N ASN A 128 -20.82 -5.70 39.75
CA ASN A 128 -21.26 -7.00 39.25
C ASN A 128 -21.60 -7.97 40.38
N LEU A 129 -20.81 -7.99 41.47
CA LEU A 129 -21.13 -8.78 42.67
C LEU A 129 -22.43 -8.29 43.33
N ILE A 130 -22.63 -6.97 43.46
CA ILE A 130 -23.89 -6.39 43.99
C ILE A 130 -25.08 -6.79 43.12
N SER A 131 -24.90 -6.82 41.80
CA SER A 131 -25.93 -7.23 40.83
C SER A 131 -26.29 -8.71 40.96
N GLN A 132 -25.30 -9.57 41.16
CA GLN A 132 -25.50 -11.01 41.31
C GLN A 132 -26.13 -11.38 42.67
N GLU A 133 -25.71 -10.74 43.75
CA GLU A 133 -26.16 -11.05 45.12
C GLU A 133 -27.50 -10.39 45.50
N GLY A 134 -27.87 -9.29 44.85
CA GLY A 134 -29.06 -8.54 45.28
C GLY A 134 -30.40 -9.15 44.90
N GLY A 135 -30.50 -9.79 43.74
CA GLY A 135 -31.69 -10.57 43.37
C GLY A 135 -32.00 -11.69 44.40
N PRO A 136 -31.04 -12.57 44.70
CA PRO A 136 -31.17 -13.60 45.74
C PRO A 136 -31.49 -13.03 47.13
N ALA A 137 -30.84 -11.94 47.54
CA ALA A 137 -31.09 -11.32 48.85
C ALA A 137 -32.54 -10.82 48.97
N ILE A 138 -33.04 -10.11 47.95
CA ILE A 138 -34.43 -9.62 47.92
C ILE A 138 -35.43 -10.79 47.86
N GLN A 139 -35.13 -11.85 47.10
CA GLN A 139 -35.96 -13.04 47.03
C GLN A 139 -36.06 -13.76 48.39
N ARG A 140 -34.95 -13.90 49.12
CA ARG A 140 -34.94 -14.50 50.47
C ARG A 140 -35.74 -13.67 51.47
N LEU A 141 -35.66 -12.34 51.40
CA LEU A 141 -36.50 -11.45 52.20
C LEU A 141 -37.98 -11.58 51.83
N GLN A 142 -38.30 -11.76 50.56
CA GLN A 142 -39.67 -12.00 50.09
C GLN A 142 -40.23 -13.32 50.63
N GLU A 143 -39.44 -14.40 50.64
CA GLU A 143 -39.81 -15.69 51.23
C GLU A 143 -40.17 -15.56 52.73
N VAL A 144 -39.46 -14.70 53.48
CA VAL A 144 -39.75 -14.42 54.90
C VAL A 144 -41.08 -13.67 55.05
N VAL A 145 -41.30 -12.62 54.25
CA VAL A 145 -42.53 -11.82 54.30
C VAL A 145 -43.76 -12.65 53.87
N GLU A 146 -43.62 -13.50 52.85
CA GLU A 146 -44.68 -14.42 52.46
C GLU A 146 -44.99 -15.44 53.57
N PHE A 147 -43.98 -15.99 54.23
CA PHE A 147 -44.19 -16.91 55.34
C PHE A 147 -44.95 -16.28 56.50
N LEU A 148 -44.63 -15.02 56.85
CA LEU A 148 -45.36 -14.25 57.85
C LEU A 148 -46.83 -14.04 57.47
N SER A 149 -47.10 -13.78 56.19
CA SER A 149 -48.47 -13.62 55.69
C SER A 149 -49.28 -14.92 55.74
N ARG A 150 -48.64 -16.09 55.50
CA ARG A 150 -49.31 -17.41 55.52
C ARG A 150 -49.54 -17.93 56.95
N THR A 151 -48.65 -17.64 57.88
CA THR A 151 -48.70 -18.18 59.26
C THR A 151 -49.56 -17.36 60.22
N LYS A 152 -50.04 -16.16 59.83
CA LYS A 152 -50.77 -15.21 60.70
C LYS A 152 -50.06 -14.95 62.04
N ALA A 153 -48.74 -15.12 62.08
CA ALA A 153 -47.94 -14.99 63.30
C ALA A 153 -47.78 -13.53 63.76
N THR A 154 -48.19 -12.56 62.92
CA THR A 154 -48.05 -11.12 63.15
C THR A 154 -49.28 -10.34 62.65
N ASP A 155 -49.43 -9.10 63.11
CA ASP A 155 -50.54 -8.21 62.72
C ASP A 155 -50.60 -7.98 61.21
N GLN A 156 -51.82 -7.93 60.66
CA GLN A 156 -52.07 -7.65 59.23
C GLN A 156 -51.46 -6.30 58.79
N PHE A 157 -51.46 -5.31 59.67
CA PHE A 157 -50.84 -4.01 59.40
C PHE A 157 -49.32 -4.10 59.24
N ARG A 158 -48.64 -4.88 60.09
CA ARG A 158 -47.18 -5.04 60.06
C ARG A 158 -46.73 -5.82 58.82
N THR A 159 -47.48 -6.85 58.44
CA THR A 159 -47.21 -7.63 57.22
C THR A 159 -47.45 -6.83 55.95
N HIS A 160 -48.50 -5.99 55.92
CA HIS A 160 -48.73 -5.06 54.81
C HIS A 160 -47.58 -4.06 54.67
N ARG A 161 -47.16 -3.43 55.78
CA ARG A 161 -46.04 -2.49 55.78
C ARG A 161 -44.73 -3.15 55.32
N LEU A 162 -44.45 -4.37 55.78
CA LEU A 162 -43.26 -5.12 55.35
C LEU A 162 -43.28 -5.43 53.85
N ARG A 163 -44.46 -5.76 53.29
CA ARG A 163 -44.61 -5.98 51.85
C ARG A 163 -44.38 -4.71 51.06
N GLU A 164 -44.95 -3.59 51.50
CA GLU A 164 -44.73 -2.28 50.89
C GLU A 164 -43.24 -1.89 50.92
N THR A 165 -42.56 -2.04 52.07
CA THR A 165 -41.12 -1.75 52.17
C THR A 165 -40.26 -2.65 51.29
N LEU A 166 -40.68 -3.89 51.04
CA LEU A 166 -39.95 -4.81 50.18
C LEU A 166 -40.10 -4.44 48.70
N VAL A 167 -41.28 -3.97 48.29
CA VAL A 167 -41.52 -3.42 46.95
C VAL A 167 -40.69 -2.16 46.74
N THR A 168 -40.68 -1.23 47.70
CA THR A 168 -39.84 -0.03 47.60
C THR A 168 -38.36 -0.36 47.60
N LEU A 169 -37.90 -1.33 48.42
CA LEU A 169 -36.51 -1.76 48.45
C LEU A 169 -36.09 -2.35 47.10
N LYS A 170 -36.94 -3.18 46.48
CA LYS A 170 -36.67 -3.76 45.18
C LYS A 170 -36.54 -2.68 44.10
N ALA A 171 -37.48 -1.74 44.06
CA ALA A 171 -37.43 -0.63 43.11
C ALA A 171 -36.17 0.23 43.31
N LEU A 172 -35.83 0.57 44.56
CA LEU A 172 -34.63 1.34 44.88
C LEU A 172 -33.34 0.61 44.49
N TYR A 173 -33.27 -0.70 44.75
CA TYR A 173 -32.13 -1.52 44.36
C TYR A 173 -31.96 -1.56 42.84
N GLU A 174 -33.04 -1.81 42.09
CA GLU A 174 -33.01 -1.82 40.62
C GLU A 174 -32.54 -0.46 40.09
N THR A 175 -33.11 0.65 40.58
CA THR A 175 -32.70 2.00 40.15
C THR A 175 -31.26 2.34 40.51
N GLU A 176 -30.77 1.91 41.68
CA GLU A 176 -29.40 2.21 42.13
C GLU A 176 -28.36 1.35 41.41
N VAL A 177 -28.67 0.08 41.12
CA VAL A 177 -27.77 -0.77 40.35
C VAL A 177 -27.70 -0.31 38.89
N ASP A 178 -28.84 0.07 38.31
CA ASP A 178 -28.87 0.62 36.95
C ASP A 178 -28.11 1.95 36.89
N SER A 179 -28.30 2.85 37.86
CA SER A 179 -27.54 4.10 37.92
C SER A 179 -26.04 3.85 38.10
N MET A 180 -25.63 2.92 38.97
CA MET A 180 -24.22 2.58 39.17
C MET A 180 -23.56 1.99 37.92
N LYS A 181 -24.33 1.29 37.07
CA LYS A 181 -23.84 0.66 35.85
C LYS A 181 -23.77 1.60 34.65
N PHE A 182 -24.82 2.40 34.44
CA PHE A 182 -25.02 3.09 33.16
C PHE A 182 -25.00 4.62 33.26
N ASP A 183 -25.30 5.21 34.42
CA ASP A 183 -25.42 6.67 34.59
C ASP A 183 -24.59 7.20 35.79
N GLY A 184 -23.60 6.42 36.23
CA GLY A 184 -22.91 6.61 37.49
C GLY A 184 -21.44 6.98 37.33
N LEU A 185 -20.72 7.01 38.45
CA LEU A 185 -19.28 7.28 38.47
C LEU A 185 -18.44 6.24 37.70
N LEU A 186 -19.00 5.05 37.44
CA LEU A 186 -18.35 4.05 36.58
C LEU A 186 -18.37 4.52 35.12
N ASP A 187 -19.51 4.96 34.61
CA ASP A 187 -19.65 5.44 33.23
C ASP A 187 -18.80 6.69 32.99
N GLU A 188 -18.86 7.67 33.91
CA GLU A 188 -17.98 8.85 33.86
C GLU A 188 -16.49 8.46 33.88
N ALA A 189 -16.12 7.43 34.63
CA ALA A 189 -14.75 6.94 34.64
C ALA A 189 -14.35 6.26 33.32
N LEU A 190 -15.25 5.50 32.70
CA LEU A 190 -15.02 4.87 31.39
C LEU A 190 -14.88 5.93 30.29
N LEU A 191 -15.70 6.99 30.31
CA LEU A 191 -15.55 8.13 29.39
C LEU A 191 -14.20 8.83 29.57
N ASN A 192 -13.79 9.11 30.81
CA ASN A 192 -12.47 9.68 31.08
C ASN A 192 -11.34 8.76 30.60
N LEU A 193 -11.48 7.44 30.73
CA LEU A 193 -10.52 6.48 30.18
C LEU A 193 -10.44 6.54 28.66
N GLN A 194 -11.58 6.70 27.96
CA GLN A 194 -11.61 6.88 26.50
C GLN A 194 -10.88 8.16 26.07
N ASP A 195 -11.11 9.27 26.77
CA ASP A 195 -10.44 10.56 26.50
C ASP A 195 -8.92 10.47 26.72
N GLU A 196 -8.48 9.83 27.82
CA GLU A 196 -7.06 9.61 28.08
C GLU A 196 -6.43 8.65 27.08
N PHE A 197 -7.17 7.61 26.64
CA PHE A 197 -6.73 6.70 25.59
C PHE A 197 -6.50 7.45 24.27
N GLU A 198 -7.45 8.29 23.85
CA GLU A 198 -7.28 9.16 22.68
C GLU A 198 -6.09 10.11 22.84
N ALA A 199 -5.94 10.75 24.01
CA ALA A 199 -4.87 11.71 24.26
C ALA A 199 -3.48 11.07 24.16
N ILE A 200 -3.27 9.89 24.72
CA ILE A 200 -1.99 9.17 24.63
C ILE A 200 -1.73 8.73 23.19
N LEU A 201 -2.72 8.18 22.49
CA LEU A 201 -2.58 7.79 21.08
C LEU A 201 -2.22 8.99 20.17
N LEU A 202 -2.69 10.19 20.51
CA LEU A 202 -2.35 11.43 19.82
C LEU A 202 -0.89 11.86 20.08
N GLN A 203 -0.31 11.53 21.24
CA GLN A 203 1.08 11.87 21.56
C GLN A 203 2.08 10.96 20.83
N LEU A 204 1.69 9.71 20.56
CA LEU A 204 2.48 8.74 19.79
C LEU A 204 2.65 9.19 18.33
N ARG A 205 3.79 9.80 18.03
CA ARG A 205 4.14 10.32 16.70
C ARG A 205 5.22 9.48 16.04
N HIS A 206 5.14 9.38 14.71
CA HIS A 206 6.26 8.97 13.88
C HIS A 206 7.28 10.11 13.82
N HIS A 207 8.42 9.95 14.50
CA HIS A 207 9.43 11.00 14.64
C HIS A 207 10.40 11.06 13.45
N ASN A 208 10.65 9.93 12.77
CA ASN A 208 11.73 9.79 11.77
C ASN A 208 11.27 9.89 10.30
N ILE A 209 10.11 10.47 10.02
CA ILE A 209 9.61 10.59 8.64
C ILE A 209 10.06 11.93 8.08
N GLY A 210 11.29 11.92 7.55
CA GLY A 210 11.92 13.00 6.79
C GLY A 210 13.15 13.63 7.45
N VAL A 211 14.33 13.00 7.28
CA VAL A 211 15.63 13.62 6.92
C VAL A 211 16.55 12.48 6.46
N GLN A 212 16.74 12.33 5.14
CA GLN A 212 18.02 11.87 4.59
C GLN A 212 18.56 13.06 3.80
N GLU A 213 19.13 14.04 4.52
CA GLU A 213 20.09 14.95 3.90
C GLU A 213 21.42 14.19 3.89
N GLU A 214 21.86 13.81 2.69
CA GLU A 214 23.23 13.44 2.43
C GLU A 214 24.12 14.63 2.82
N ASP A 215 24.80 14.55 3.96
CA ASP A 215 26.02 15.33 4.14
C ASP A 215 27.07 14.53 4.95
N GLY A 216 28.17 14.22 4.26
CA GLY A 216 29.49 14.08 4.89
C GLY A 216 29.88 12.76 5.55
N GLY A 217 30.27 11.79 4.72
CA GLY A 217 31.36 10.82 4.92
C GLY A 217 31.75 10.37 6.35
N GLY A 218 31.45 9.11 6.66
CA GLY A 218 32.06 8.35 7.75
C GLY A 218 31.98 6.86 7.46
N ASP A 219 33.12 6.28 7.09
CA ASP A 219 33.34 4.83 6.96
C ASP A 219 33.09 4.16 8.33
N GLY A 220 32.12 3.24 8.40
CA GLY A 220 31.66 2.66 9.67
C GLY A 220 30.62 1.56 9.46
N ASP A 221 31.10 0.33 9.59
CA ASP A 221 30.40 -0.96 9.61
C ASP A 221 29.03 -0.96 10.37
N GLY A 222 27.99 -1.50 9.71
CA GLY A 222 26.75 -1.99 10.32
C GLY A 222 25.85 -1.00 11.07
N GLU A 223 24.91 -0.34 10.38
CA GLU A 223 23.79 0.34 11.04
C GLU A 223 22.46 -0.39 10.75
N VAL A 224 21.98 -1.09 11.77
CA VAL A 224 20.64 -1.65 11.87
C VAL A 224 19.65 -0.48 11.77
N VAL A 225 18.76 -0.51 10.79
CA VAL A 225 17.65 0.45 10.72
C VAL A 225 16.85 0.34 12.01
N ASP A 226 17.02 1.31 12.90
CA ASP A 226 16.32 1.40 14.18
C ASP A 226 14.81 1.47 13.90
N VAL A 227 14.13 0.34 14.03
CA VAL A 227 12.68 0.23 13.89
C VAL A 227 12.10 1.16 14.93
N SER A 228 11.67 2.33 14.49
CA SER A 228 11.22 3.39 15.40
C SER A 228 10.02 2.89 16.20
N GLU A 229 10.26 2.45 17.42
CA GLU A 229 9.21 1.99 18.33
C GLU A 229 8.25 3.16 18.59
N LEU A 230 6.96 2.91 18.35
CA LEU A 230 5.92 3.90 18.57
C LEU A 230 5.58 3.97 20.06
N GLY A 231 6.28 4.86 20.76
CA GLY A 231 6.02 5.15 22.16
C GLY A 231 6.93 4.43 23.13
N THR A 232 6.89 4.86 24.38
CA THR A 232 7.58 4.22 25.48
C THR A 232 6.83 2.97 25.95
N GLU A 233 7.55 1.97 26.45
CA GLU A 233 6.98 0.72 27.00
C GLU A 233 5.85 0.99 28.02
N MET A 234 5.96 2.08 28.80
CA MET A 234 4.96 2.50 29.78
C MET A 234 3.68 3.06 29.15
N GLU A 235 3.75 3.75 28.02
CA GLU A 235 2.57 4.25 27.31
C GLU A 235 1.79 3.10 26.67
N VAL A 236 2.52 2.16 26.06
CA VAL A 236 1.95 0.94 25.47
C VAL A 236 1.27 0.10 26.54
N GLU A 237 1.90 -0.08 27.70
CA GLU A 237 1.34 -0.82 28.83
C GLU A 237 0.05 -0.17 29.35
N VAL A 238 0.01 1.15 29.46
CA VAL A 238 -1.19 1.89 29.84
C VAL A 238 -2.31 1.71 28.82
N LEU A 239 -2.00 1.86 27.53
CA LEU A 239 -2.98 1.68 26.45
C LEU A 239 -3.55 0.26 26.45
N ARG A 240 -2.68 -0.75 26.60
CA ARG A 240 -3.07 -2.16 26.73
C ARG A 240 -4.04 -2.35 27.88
N ARG A 241 -3.71 -1.84 29.07
CA ARG A 241 -4.55 -2.00 30.26
C ARG A 241 -5.90 -1.28 30.15
N ILE A 242 -5.93 -0.10 29.52
CA ILE A 242 -7.18 0.62 29.24
C ILE A 242 -8.03 -0.18 28.23
N SER A 243 -7.44 -0.70 27.16
CA SER A 243 -8.18 -1.49 26.16
C SER A 243 -8.77 -2.78 26.74
N GLU A 244 -8.04 -3.47 27.62
CA GLU A 244 -8.55 -4.65 28.36
C GLU A 244 -9.74 -4.26 29.25
N THR A 245 -9.67 -3.11 29.91
CA THR A 245 -10.73 -2.60 30.79
C THR A 245 -11.97 -2.16 30.00
N LEU A 246 -11.80 -1.52 28.85
CA LEU A 246 -12.92 -1.18 27.97
C LEU A 246 -13.58 -2.44 27.39
N THR A 247 -12.80 -3.48 27.13
CA THR A 247 -13.31 -4.78 26.66
C THR A 247 -14.17 -5.48 27.72
N THR A 248 -13.78 -5.45 29.00
CA THR A 248 -14.57 -6.06 30.09
C THR A 248 -15.87 -5.32 30.40
N ASN A 249 -16.03 -4.09 29.90
CA ASN A 249 -17.22 -3.25 30.06
C ASN A 249 -18.02 -3.10 28.75
N ASP A 250 -17.89 -4.05 27.81
CA ASP A 250 -18.62 -4.07 26.54
C ASP A 250 -18.42 -2.81 25.65
N CYS A 251 -17.31 -2.08 25.81
CA CYS A 251 -16.97 -0.85 25.07
C CYS A 251 -15.85 -1.07 24.02
N LEU A 252 -15.67 -2.30 23.52
CA LEU A 252 -14.57 -2.66 22.63
C LEU A 252 -14.69 -1.98 21.25
N ASP A 253 -15.91 -1.86 20.72
CA ASP A 253 -16.19 -1.23 19.43
C ASP A 253 -15.79 0.26 19.42
N ILE A 254 -16.13 0.98 20.48
CA ILE A 254 -15.73 2.39 20.68
C ILE A 254 -14.20 2.49 20.80
N CYS A 255 -13.58 1.59 21.56
CA CYS A 255 -12.12 1.55 21.71
C CYS A 255 -11.41 1.36 20.36
N ILE A 256 -11.92 0.44 19.52
CA ILE A 256 -11.38 0.18 18.18
C ILE A 256 -11.58 1.40 17.27
N ASP A 257 -12.76 2.04 17.29
CA ASP A 257 -13.01 3.22 16.44
C ASP A 257 -12.08 4.37 16.80
N ILE A 258 -11.90 4.67 18.09
CA ILE A 258 -10.96 5.69 18.57
C ILE A 258 -9.54 5.34 18.12
N PHE A 259 -9.11 4.09 18.36
CA PHE A 259 -7.76 3.63 18.00
C PHE A 259 -7.49 3.80 16.50
N VAL A 260 -8.34 3.20 15.65
CA VAL A 260 -8.19 3.24 14.19
C VAL A 260 -8.23 4.68 13.68
N LYS A 261 -9.18 5.49 14.16
CA LYS A 261 -9.34 6.90 13.73
C LYS A 261 -8.13 7.76 14.09
N VAL A 262 -7.60 7.62 15.30
CA VAL A 262 -6.46 8.42 15.76
C VAL A 262 -5.17 7.96 15.07
N ARG A 263 -4.90 6.65 15.04
CA ARG A 263 -3.70 6.09 14.41
C ARG A 263 -3.68 6.34 12.90
N TYR A 264 -4.81 6.15 12.21
CA TYR A 264 -4.95 6.53 10.79
C TYR A 264 -4.59 8.00 10.56
N LYS A 265 -5.15 8.92 11.34
CA LYS A 265 -4.82 10.36 11.20
C LYS A 265 -3.34 10.64 11.43
N ARG A 266 -2.69 9.92 12.36
CA ARG A 266 -1.26 10.09 12.67
C ARG A 266 -0.37 9.53 11.58
N ALA A 267 -0.62 8.31 11.12
CA ALA A 267 0.09 7.68 10.00
C ALA A 267 -0.07 8.53 8.72
N ALA A 268 -1.31 8.94 8.39
CA ALA A 268 -1.58 9.80 7.25
C ALA A 268 -0.90 11.16 7.38
N LYS A 269 -0.92 11.80 8.56
CA LYS A 269 -0.23 13.09 8.78
C LYS A 269 1.28 12.96 8.65
N ALA A 270 1.84 11.82 9.04
CA ALA A 270 3.28 11.60 8.91
C ALA A 270 3.69 11.46 7.44
N LEU A 271 2.91 10.73 6.64
CA LEU A 271 3.10 10.67 5.18
C LEU A 271 2.80 12.00 4.49
N MET A 272 1.85 12.80 4.98
CA MET A 272 1.56 14.15 4.45
C MET A 272 2.73 15.12 4.62
N LYS A 273 3.61 14.94 5.61
CA LYS A 273 4.82 15.78 5.75
C LYS A 273 5.77 15.66 4.58
N LEU A 274 5.70 14.55 3.84
CA LEU A 274 6.49 14.32 2.63
C LEU A 274 5.92 15.08 1.42
N ASN A 275 4.92 15.94 1.61
CA ASN A 275 4.20 16.68 0.58
C ASN A 275 3.75 15.80 -0.61
N PRO A 276 2.87 14.80 -0.38
CA PRO A 276 2.35 13.94 -1.44
C PRO A 276 1.27 14.66 -2.26
N ASP A 277 1.54 15.87 -2.75
CA ASP A 277 0.58 16.61 -3.59
C ASP A 277 0.27 15.86 -4.91
N TYR A 278 1.19 15.01 -5.36
CA TYR A 278 1.01 14.11 -6.50
C TYR A 278 0.10 12.89 -6.20
N LEU A 279 -0.27 12.64 -4.94
CA LEU A 279 -1.27 11.63 -4.57
C LEU A 279 -2.70 12.20 -4.55
N ARG A 280 -2.88 13.47 -4.97
CA ARG A 280 -4.22 14.00 -5.23
C ARG A 280 -4.92 13.15 -6.27
N THR A 281 -6.25 13.20 -6.29
CA THR A 281 -7.07 12.23 -7.00
C THR A 281 -6.96 12.38 -8.52
N TYR A 282 -5.90 11.85 -9.13
CA TYR A 282 -5.74 11.83 -10.57
C TYR A 282 -6.51 10.66 -11.16
N LYS A 283 -7.41 10.95 -12.09
CA LYS A 283 -7.93 9.93 -13.00
C LYS A 283 -6.84 9.55 -14.03
N PRO A 284 -6.89 8.37 -14.65
CA PRO A 284 -5.96 8.02 -15.73
C PRO A 284 -5.88 9.09 -16.82
N GLU A 285 -7.01 9.72 -17.16
CA GLU A 285 -7.11 10.78 -18.15
C GLU A 285 -6.44 12.10 -17.71
N GLU A 286 -6.33 12.33 -16.40
CA GLU A 286 -5.65 13.50 -15.82
C GLU A 286 -4.14 13.27 -15.71
N ILE A 287 -3.71 12.01 -15.53
CA ILE A 287 -2.30 11.61 -15.60
C ILE A 287 -1.77 11.79 -17.03
N ASP A 288 -2.60 11.50 -18.04
CA ASP A 288 -2.24 11.70 -19.44
C ASP A 288 -2.11 13.16 -19.88
N GLN A 289 -2.74 14.09 -19.15
CA GLN A 289 -2.64 15.52 -19.41
C GLN A 289 -1.46 16.18 -18.70
N MET A 290 -0.79 15.46 -17.80
CA MET A 290 0.33 15.98 -17.04
C MET A 290 1.60 16.04 -17.90
N GLU A 291 2.37 17.11 -17.74
CA GLU A 291 3.67 17.24 -18.40
C GLU A 291 4.63 16.13 -17.92
N TRP A 292 5.43 15.58 -18.84
CA TRP A 292 6.31 14.45 -18.57
C TRP A 292 7.27 14.69 -17.40
N GLU A 293 7.87 15.88 -17.31
CA GLU A 293 8.82 16.22 -16.22
C GLU A 293 8.14 16.19 -14.83
N SER A 294 6.89 16.63 -14.76
CA SER A 294 6.08 16.56 -13.53
C SER A 294 5.64 15.13 -13.22
N LEU A 295 5.34 14.32 -14.25
CA LEU A 295 5.00 12.90 -14.07
C LEU A 295 6.21 12.10 -13.57
N GLU A 296 7.37 12.33 -14.16
CA GLU A 296 8.62 11.67 -13.81
C GLU A 296 8.96 11.92 -12.33
N THR A 297 8.93 13.18 -11.91
CA THR A 297 9.18 13.56 -10.50
C THR A 297 8.13 12.96 -9.55
N SER A 298 6.86 12.91 -9.96
CA SER A 298 5.79 12.28 -9.18
C SER A 298 5.99 10.78 -9.02
N ILE A 299 6.42 10.07 -10.06
CA ILE A 299 6.70 8.63 -9.99
C ILE A 299 7.89 8.37 -9.07
N THR A 300 8.98 9.16 -9.16
CA THR A 300 10.14 8.98 -8.28
C THR A 300 9.77 9.21 -6.81
N LEU A 301 8.96 10.23 -6.52
CA LEU A 301 8.46 10.47 -5.17
C LEU A 301 7.50 9.36 -4.71
N TRP A 302 6.67 8.82 -5.61
CA TRP A 302 5.80 7.68 -5.30
C TRP A 302 6.61 6.47 -4.85
N THR A 303 7.66 6.12 -5.59
CA THR A 303 8.54 4.99 -5.27
C THR A 303 9.15 5.16 -3.87
N GLN A 304 9.73 6.33 -3.59
CA GLN A 304 10.34 6.64 -2.29
C GLN A 304 9.33 6.64 -1.13
N HIS A 305 8.17 7.28 -1.33
CA HIS A 305 7.14 7.36 -0.29
C HIS A 305 6.49 6.01 -0.02
N PHE A 306 6.31 5.18 -1.07
CA PHE A 306 5.76 3.83 -0.94
C PHE A 306 6.71 2.93 -0.14
N GLU A 307 8.01 2.96 -0.47
CA GLU A 307 9.04 2.23 0.27
C GLU A 307 9.08 2.63 1.75
N LEU A 308 9.11 3.95 2.04
CA LEU A 308 9.10 4.46 3.41
C LEU A 308 7.82 4.08 4.17
N ALA A 309 6.66 4.11 3.50
CA ALA A 309 5.39 3.72 4.10
C ALA A 309 5.40 2.24 4.52
N VAL A 310 5.89 1.35 3.65
CA VAL A 310 5.99 -0.09 3.92
C VAL A 310 7.03 -0.37 5.00
N ARG A 311 8.27 0.09 4.83
CA ARG A 311 9.40 -0.25 5.71
C ARG A 311 9.33 0.37 7.09
N THR A 312 8.74 1.55 7.23
CA THR A 312 8.79 2.30 8.49
C THR A 312 7.40 2.46 9.10
N VAL A 313 6.45 3.02 8.35
CA VAL A 313 5.13 3.39 8.91
C VAL A 313 4.31 2.14 9.25
N PHE A 314 4.16 1.22 8.30
CA PHE A 314 3.32 0.04 8.52
C PHE A 314 3.95 -0.98 9.45
N VAL A 315 5.27 -1.14 9.45
CA VAL A 315 5.98 -1.98 10.44
C VAL A 315 5.74 -1.47 11.86
N SER A 316 5.93 -0.16 12.09
CA SER A 316 5.72 0.41 13.42
C SER A 316 4.25 0.37 13.85
N GLU A 317 3.30 0.69 12.96
CA GLU A 317 1.86 0.57 13.28
C GLU A 317 1.45 -0.88 13.56
N LYS A 318 1.98 -1.86 12.81
CA LYS A 318 1.73 -3.30 13.07
C LYS A 318 2.20 -3.69 14.46
N ASN A 319 3.42 -3.29 14.83
CA ASN A 319 3.99 -3.57 16.14
C ASN A 319 3.15 -2.92 17.26
N LEU A 320 2.73 -1.66 17.09
CA LEU A 320 1.87 -0.98 18.07
C LEU A 320 0.50 -1.67 18.20
N CYS A 321 -0.14 -2.05 17.09
CA CYS A 321 -1.41 -2.77 17.11
C CYS A 321 -1.28 -4.08 17.89
N ASN A 322 -0.24 -4.85 17.62
CA ASN A 322 0.02 -6.11 18.32
C ASN A 322 0.31 -5.91 19.81
N GLN A 323 1.12 -4.92 20.18
CA GLN A 323 1.45 -4.67 21.59
C GLN A 323 0.25 -4.19 22.42
N VAL A 324 -0.64 -3.37 21.85
CA VAL A 324 -1.80 -2.81 22.58
C VAL A 324 -2.98 -3.78 22.58
N LEU A 325 -3.28 -4.42 21.45
CA LEU A 325 -4.50 -5.22 21.26
C LEU A 325 -4.24 -6.74 21.19
N GLY A 326 -2.99 -7.19 21.28
CA GLY A 326 -2.60 -8.60 21.11
C GLY A 326 -3.23 -9.57 22.11
N ASN A 327 -3.53 -9.10 23.33
CA ASN A 327 -4.16 -9.91 24.37
C ASN A 327 -5.69 -10.03 24.22
N ILE A 328 -6.30 -9.26 23.31
CA ILE A 328 -7.76 -9.17 23.18
C ILE A 328 -8.23 -10.18 22.13
N MET A 329 -9.19 -11.04 22.52
CA MET A 329 -9.84 -12.04 21.66
C MET A 329 -8.83 -12.89 20.84
N ASP A 330 -7.88 -13.52 21.53
CA ASP A 330 -6.86 -14.41 20.96
C ASP A 330 -6.06 -13.80 19.78
N GLY A 331 -5.95 -12.48 19.72
CA GLY A 331 -5.12 -11.77 18.75
C GLY A 331 -5.76 -11.57 17.36
N ILE A 332 -7.07 -11.79 17.20
CA ILE A 332 -7.75 -11.57 15.91
C ILE A 332 -7.97 -10.06 15.65
N VAL A 333 -8.31 -9.32 16.71
CA VAL A 333 -8.75 -7.92 16.63
C VAL A 333 -7.65 -6.98 16.16
N TRP A 334 -6.39 -7.20 16.56
CA TRP A 334 -5.30 -6.29 16.19
C TRP A 334 -4.98 -6.33 14.70
N GLN A 335 -5.10 -7.49 14.05
CA GLN A 335 -4.88 -7.64 12.61
C GLN A 335 -5.90 -6.84 11.82
N GLU A 336 -7.19 -6.94 12.19
CA GLU A 336 -8.25 -6.16 11.55
C GLU A 336 -8.08 -4.65 11.76
N CYS A 337 -7.65 -4.22 12.96
CA CYS A 337 -7.41 -2.81 13.26
C CYS A 337 -6.25 -2.25 12.42
N PHE A 338 -5.14 -3.00 12.34
CA PHE A 338 -3.99 -2.63 11.51
C PHE A 338 -4.39 -2.49 10.03
N VAL A 339 -5.12 -3.46 9.50
CA VAL A 339 -5.58 -3.43 8.11
C VAL A 339 -6.51 -2.24 7.86
N LYS A 340 -7.45 -1.93 8.78
CA LYS A 340 -8.32 -0.74 8.65
C LYS A 340 -7.55 0.59 8.62
N ILE A 341 -6.41 0.67 9.31
CA ILE A 341 -5.52 1.84 9.27
C ILE A 341 -4.79 1.90 7.93
N ALA A 342 -4.24 0.77 7.48
CA ALA A 342 -3.42 0.68 6.29
C ALA A 342 -4.22 0.81 4.98
N ASP A 343 -5.40 0.21 4.90
CA ASP A 343 -6.21 0.09 3.68
C ASP A 343 -6.48 1.44 3.01
N LYS A 344 -6.92 2.45 3.79
CA LYS A 344 -7.20 3.79 3.27
C LYS A 344 -5.95 4.49 2.72
N ILE A 345 -4.79 4.28 3.34
CA ILE A 345 -3.53 4.87 2.90
C ILE A 345 -3.03 4.15 1.65
N MET A 346 -3.01 2.82 1.70
CA MET A 346 -2.58 1.94 0.60
C MET A 346 -3.44 2.13 -0.65
N ALA A 347 -4.76 2.31 -0.48
CA ALA A 347 -5.67 2.58 -1.59
C ALA A 347 -5.26 3.83 -2.39
N VAL A 348 -4.71 4.87 -1.75
CA VAL A 348 -4.25 6.08 -2.46
C VAL A 348 -2.99 5.78 -3.27
N PHE A 349 -2.03 5.08 -2.69
CA PHE A 349 -0.81 4.65 -3.40
C PHE A 349 -1.13 3.74 -4.60
N PHE A 350 -2.00 2.74 -4.40
CA PHE A 350 -2.41 1.84 -5.46
C PHE A 350 -3.13 2.59 -6.57
N ARG A 351 -4.06 3.50 -6.25
CA ARG A 351 -4.76 4.30 -7.26
C ARG A 351 -3.81 5.11 -8.14
N PHE A 352 -2.78 5.72 -7.56
CA PHE A 352 -1.79 6.45 -8.35
C PHE A 352 -1.00 5.50 -9.27
N GLY A 353 -0.44 4.42 -8.72
CA GLY A 353 0.36 3.47 -9.50
C GLY A 353 -0.45 2.79 -10.62
N GLU A 354 -1.70 2.43 -10.31
CA GLU A 354 -2.68 1.92 -11.25
C GLU A 354 -3.03 2.93 -12.37
N GLY A 355 -3.09 4.22 -12.03
CA GLY A 355 -3.33 5.30 -12.98
C GLY A 355 -2.15 5.45 -13.95
N VAL A 356 -0.92 5.44 -13.44
CA VAL A 356 0.31 5.50 -14.26
C VAL A 356 0.39 4.29 -15.19
N ALA A 357 0.12 3.09 -14.70
CA ALA A 357 0.14 1.86 -15.50
C ALA A 357 -0.92 1.84 -16.62
N ARG A 358 -2.05 2.54 -16.45
CA ARG A 358 -3.13 2.63 -17.45
C ARG A 358 -3.01 3.81 -18.40
N SER A 359 -2.08 4.73 -18.15
CA SER A 359 -1.85 5.92 -18.96
C SER A 359 -1.35 5.60 -20.38
N ASN A 360 -1.27 6.62 -21.23
CA ASN A 360 -0.77 6.55 -22.60
C ASN A 360 0.61 5.88 -22.66
N LYS A 361 0.81 5.07 -23.70
CA LYS A 361 1.95 4.15 -23.82
C LYS A 361 3.08 4.73 -24.64
N GLU A 362 3.64 5.82 -24.13
CA GLU A 362 4.81 6.46 -24.75
C GLU A 362 6.09 5.69 -24.42
N PRO A 363 7.05 5.55 -25.35
CA PRO A 363 8.25 4.75 -25.12
C PRO A 363 9.08 5.23 -23.92
N GLN A 364 9.14 6.54 -23.67
CA GLN A 364 9.87 7.14 -22.55
C GLN A 364 9.35 6.73 -21.17
N LYS A 365 8.05 6.39 -21.06
CA LYS A 365 7.43 5.93 -19.81
C LYS A 365 7.94 4.56 -19.37
N LEU A 366 8.47 3.74 -20.28
CA LEU A 366 8.95 2.40 -19.96
C LEU A 366 9.93 2.41 -18.79
N PHE A 367 10.91 3.32 -18.79
CA PHE A 367 11.95 3.36 -17.77
C PHE A 367 11.38 3.62 -16.37
N LYS A 368 10.41 4.54 -16.25
CA LYS A 368 9.74 4.83 -14.98
C LYS A 368 8.80 3.71 -14.54
N LEU A 369 8.15 3.01 -15.48
CA LEU A 369 7.37 1.81 -15.16
C LEU A 369 8.26 0.67 -14.64
N LEU A 370 9.46 0.52 -15.21
CA LEU A 370 10.47 -0.43 -14.72
C LEU A 370 10.98 -0.04 -13.34
N ASP A 371 11.24 1.25 -13.08
CA ASP A 371 11.63 1.74 -11.75
C ASP A 371 10.56 1.39 -10.69
N MET A 372 9.28 1.61 -11.00
CA MET A 372 8.16 1.25 -10.13
C MET A 372 8.09 -0.26 -9.90
N PHE A 373 8.18 -1.06 -10.97
CA PHE A 373 8.14 -2.52 -10.87
C PHE A 373 9.28 -3.06 -10.01
N ASN A 374 10.51 -2.58 -10.23
CA ASN A 374 11.69 -2.99 -9.47
C ASN A 374 11.54 -2.67 -7.97
N SER A 375 11.00 -1.49 -7.63
CA SER A 375 10.71 -1.13 -6.24
C SER A 375 9.67 -2.06 -5.59
N LEU A 376 8.60 -2.42 -6.31
CA LEU A 376 7.63 -3.39 -5.81
C LEU A 376 8.26 -4.79 -5.65
N GLU A 377 9.12 -5.22 -6.56
CA GLU A 377 9.79 -6.52 -6.47
C GLU A 377 10.73 -6.58 -5.25
N ASN A 378 11.49 -5.50 -5.00
CA ASN A 378 12.36 -5.38 -3.83
C ASN A 378 11.58 -5.36 -2.51
N LEU A 379 10.39 -4.77 -2.49
CA LEU A 379 9.52 -4.69 -1.30
C LEU A 379 8.65 -5.94 -1.10
N LYS A 380 8.62 -6.85 -2.07
CA LYS A 380 7.63 -7.94 -2.15
C LYS A 380 7.62 -8.82 -0.89
N THR A 381 8.79 -9.24 -0.42
CA THR A 381 8.92 -10.11 0.76
C THR A 381 8.43 -9.39 2.02
N GLU A 382 8.99 -8.21 2.29
CA GLU A 382 8.63 -7.38 3.44
C GLU A 382 7.13 -7.04 3.45
N PHE A 383 6.56 -6.77 2.27
CA PHE A 383 5.14 -6.45 2.13
C PHE A 383 4.24 -7.62 2.54
N TYR A 384 4.52 -8.84 2.08
CA TYR A 384 3.74 -10.01 2.48
C TYR A 384 3.94 -10.36 3.95
N ASP A 385 5.13 -10.15 4.50
CA ASP A 385 5.41 -10.37 5.92
C ASP A 385 4.64 -9.37 6.80
N ILE A 386 4.50 -8.11 6.35
CA ILE A 386 3.71 -7.08 7.05
C ILE A 386 2.22 -7.43 7.03
N PHE A 387 1.67 -7.78 5.87
CA PHE A 387 0.23 -8.04 5.68
C PHE A 387 -0.16 -9.52 5.78
N GLU A 388 0.60 -10.31 6.53
CA GLU A 388 0.30 -11.72 6.79
C GLU A 388 -1.06 -11.89 7.50
N GLY A 389 -1.84 -12.89 7.07
CA GLY A 389 -3.15 -13.24 7.64
C GLY A 389 -4.32 -13.02 6.69
N GLU A 390 -5.51 -13.47 7.11
CA GLU A 390 -6.74 -13.34 6.30
C GLU A 390 -7.18 -11.88 6.14
N ALA A 391 -7.03 -11.07 7.19
CA ALA A 391 -7.39 -9.65 7.16
C ALA A 391 -6.58 -8.85 6.12
N GLY A 392 -5.32 -9.20 5.89
CA GLY A 392 -4.43 -8.51 4.93
C GLY A 392 -4.54 -9.02 3.48
N ALA A 393 -5.36 -10.04 3.22
CA ALA A 393 -5.41 -10.72 1.93
C ALA A 393 -5.85 -9.80 0.77
N ASP A 394 -6.79 -8.88 1.02
CA ASP A 394 -7.27 -7.93 0.02
C ASP A 394 -6.17 -6.94 -0.41
N ILE A 395 -5.41 -6.41 0.55
CA ILE A 395 -4.27 -5.51 0.29
C ILE A 395 -3.19 -6.25 -0.51
N CYS A 396 -2.87 -7.49 -0.12
CA CYS A 396 -1.95 -8.37 -0.85
C CYS A 396 -2.41 -8.65 -2.28
N THR A 397 -3.72 -8.83 -2.48
CA THR A 397 -4.32 -9.07 -3.80
C THR A 397 -4.16 -7.83 -4.67
N ARG A 398 -4.45 -6.64 -4.14
CA ARG A 398 -4.25 -5.38 -4.86
C ARG A 398 -2.78 -5.09 -5.19
N PHE A 399 -1.86 -5.43 -4.29
CA PHE A 399 -0.43 -5.36 -4.57
C PHE A 399 -0.04 -6.22 -5.78
N ARG A 400 -0.51 -7.47 -5.83
CA ARG A 400 -0.31 -8.37 -6.99
C ARG A 400 -0.97 -7.85 -8.25
N GLU A 401 -2.14 -7.22 -8.16
CA GLU A 401 -2.81 -6.61 -9.30
C GLU A 401 -2.03 -5.43 -9.85
N LEU A 402 -1.46 -4.58 -8.99
CA LEU A 402 -0.58 -3.49 -9.42
C LEU A 402 0.69 -4.02 -10.09
N GLU A 403 1.34 -5.04 -9.50
CA GLU A 403 2.50 -5.73 -10.09
C GLU A 403 2.14 -6.26 -11.50
N LYS A 404 0.97 -6.89 -11.65
CA LYS A 404 0.46 -7.37 -12.94
C LYS A 404 0.24 -6.26 -13.96
N LEU A 405 -0.36 -5.16 -13.52
CA LEU A 405 -0.63 -4.01 -14.38
C LEU A 405 0.67 -3.38 -14.87
N LEU A 406 1.68 -3.23 -14.00
CA LEU A 406 2.98 -2.66 -14.36
C LEU A 406 3.73 -3.56 -15.36
N VAL A 407 3.79 -4.87 -15.11
CA VAL A 407 4.39 -5.83 -16.06
C VAL A 407 3.71 -5.75 -17.43
N HIS A 408 2.37 -5.82 -17.46
CA HIS A 408 1.62 -5.74 -18.71
C HIS A 408 1.79 -4.38 -19.40
N ALA A 409 1.80 -3.27 -18.65
CA ALA A 409 2.01 -1.94 -19.18
C ALA A 409 3.40 -1.79 -19.81
N SER A 410 4.45 -2.20 -19.10
CA SER A 410 5.84 -2.17 -19.57
C SER A 410 6.02 -3.01 -20.85
N SER A 411 5.57 -4.26 -20.84
CA SER A 411 5.60 -5.12 -22.03
C SER A 411 4.83 -4.52 -23.21
N LYS A 412 3.66 -3.93 -22.94
CA LYS A 412 2.83 -3.32 -23.97
C LYS A 412 3.46 -2.06 -24.55
N VAL A 413 4.08 -1.19 -23.74
CA VAL A 413 4.84 -0.03 -24.22
C VAL A 413 5.97 -0.48 -25.14
N TYR A 414 6.72 -1.50 -24.73
CA TYR A 414 7.82 -2.05 -25.52
C TYR A 414 7.34 -2.64 -26.85
N TRP A 415 6.26 -3.44 -26.82
CA TRP A 415 5.67 -4.03 -28.01
C TRP A 415 5.10 -2.97 -28.97
N GLU A 416 4.36 -1.98 -28.44
CA GLU A 416 3.82 -0.88 -29.23
C GLU A 416 4.94 -0.07 -29.88
N PHE A 417 6.07 0.14 -29.19
CA PHE A 417 7.23 0.79 -29.79
C PHE A 417 7.75 0.05 -31.03
N GLY A 418 7.85 -1.28 -30.99
CA GLY A 418 8.21 -2.10 -32.15
C GLY A 418 7.21 -1.95 -33.32
N LEU A 419 5.91 -1.98 -33.02
CA LEU A 419 4.85 -1.78 -34.02
C LEU A 419 4.85 -0.35 -34.60
N GLN A 420 5.17 0.67 -33.80
CA GLN A 420 5.28 2.05 -34.26
C GLN A 420 6.41 2.21 -35.28
N ILE A 421 7.54 1.51 -35.06
CA ILE A 421 8.67 1.48 -36.00
C ILE A 421 8.26 0.80 -37.31
N GLU A 422 7.67 -0.40 -37.24
CA GLU A 422 7.27 -1.17 -38.42
C GLU A 422 6.16 -0.46 -39.23
N GLY A 423 5.19 0.14 -38.54
CA GLY A 423 4.05 0.83 -39.14
C GLY A 423 4.35 2.19 -39.79
N ASN A 424 5.63 2.63 -39.82
CA ASN A 424 6.03 3.95 -40.32
C ASN A 424 5.19 5.10 -39.72
N GLN A 425 4.93 5.06 -38.40
CA GLN A 425 4.07 6.08 -37.77
C GLN A 425 4.62 7.51 -37.83
N ASP A 426 5.89 7.68 -38.19
CA ASP A 426 6.43 8.99 -38.50
C ASP A 426 5.67 9.68 -39.65
N GLY A 427 5.10 8.91 -40.59
CA GLY A 427 4.41 9.42 -41.79
C GLY A 427 5.32 10.22 -42.72
N LEU A 428 6.62 10.32 -42.40
CA LEU A 428 7.57 11.17 -43.09
C LEU A 428 8.05 10.46 -44.36
N PRO A 429 8.20 11.18 -45.48
CA PRO A 429 8.84 10.63 -46.66
C PRO A 429 10.30 10.25 -46.35
N PRO A 430 10.89 9.30 -47.10
CA PRO A 430 12.31 8.99 -46.99
C PRO A 430 13.18 10.27 -47.10
N PRO A 431 14.25 10.41 -46.29
CA PRO A 431 15.12 11.58 -46.31
C PRO A 431 15.64 11.91 -47.72
N GLN A 432 15.37 13.12 -48.21
CA GLN A 432 15.70 13.48 -49.60
C GLN A 432 17.20 13.40 -49.93
N ASP A 433 18.05 13.47 -48.90
CA ASP A 433 19.51 13.43 -48.98
C ASP A 433 20.11 12.04 -48.70
N GLY A 434 19.27 11.04 -48.40
CA GLY A 434 19.73 9.70 -48.03
C GLY A 434 20.34 9.62 -46.63
N SER A 435 20.14 10.64 -45.79
CA SER A 435 20.58 10.62 -44.40
C SER A 435 19.81 9.59 -43.54
N VAL A 436 20.36 9.29 -42.36
CA VAL A 436 19.76 8.33 -41.43
C VAL A 436 18.45 8.90 -40.85
N PRO A 437 17.32 8.17 -40.89
CA PRO A 437 16.06 8.62 -40.31
C PRO A 437 16.18 8.94 -38.81
N LYS A 438 15.49 9.99 -38.36
CA LYS A 438 15.45 10.36 -36.92
C LYS A 438 14.93 9.22 -36.05
N LEU A 439 13.94 8.47 -36.54
CA LEU A 439 13.38 7.32 -35.84
C LEU A 439 14.43 6.22 -35.63
N VAL A 440 15.29 5.95 -36.62
CA VAL A 440 16.39 4.99 -36.49
C VAL A 440 17.39 5.43 -35.43
N ARG A 441 17.71 6.72 -35.38
CA ARG A 441 18.59 7.27 -34.34
C ARG A 441 17.97 7.14 -32.94
N TYR A 442 16.69 7.49 -32.82
CA TYR A 442 15.93 7.38 -31.59
C TYR A 442 15.87 5.93 -31.10
N ALA A 443 15.50 4.97 -31.97
CA ALA A 443 15.36 3.57 -31.59
C ALA A 443 16.67 2.93 -31.11
N ILE A 444 17.79 3.22 -31.78
CA ILE A 444 19.09 2.71 -31.32
C ILE A 444 19.48 3.33 -29.97
N ASN A 445 19.26 4.63 -29.76
CA ASN A 445 19.55 5.25 -28.47
C ASN A 445 18.64 4.70 -27.36
N TYR A 446 17.37 4.48 -27.67
CA TYR A 446 16.39 3.89 -26.75
C TYR A 446 16.81 2.48 -26.32
N LEU A 447 17.12 1.60 -27.28
CA LEU A 447 17.57 0.24 -26.99
C LEU A 447 18.91 0.23 -26.23
N LYS A 448 19.84 1.13 -26.56
CA LYS A 448 21.09 1.28 -25.80
C LYS A 448 20.84 1.62 -24.34
N TYR A 449 19.94 2.56 -24.08
CA TYR A 449 19.60 2.96 -22.72
C TYR A 449 18.90 1.83 -21.96
N LEU A 450 18.00 1.08 -22.62
CA LEU A 450 17.36 -0.11 -22.05
C LEU A 450 18.34 -1.24 -21.70
N THR A 451 19.44 -1.38 -22.46
CA THR A 451 20.49 -2.37 -22.20
C THR A 451 21.55 -1.92 -21.20
N THR A 452 21.38 -0.76 -20.55
CA THR A 452 22.26 -0.34 -19.46
C THR A 452 22.07 -1.27 -18.25
N GLU A 453 23.09 -1.39 -17.41
CA GLU A 453 23.05 -2.22 -16.19
C GLU A 453 21.82 -1.92 -15.30
N SER A 454 21.36 -0.67 -15.26
CA SER A 454 20.18 -0.27 -14.47
C SER A 454 18.84 -0.82 -14.97
N TYR A 455 18.71 -1.18 -16.24
CA TYR A 455 17.42 -1.54 -16.86
C TYR A 455 17.39 -2.94 -17.50
N ILE A 456 18.56 -3.56 -17.68
CA ILE A 456 18.67 -4.90 -18.28
C ILE A 456 17.95 -5.95 -17.43
N GLU A 457 18.17 -5.93 -16.10
CA GLU A 457 17.55 -6.87 -15.15
C GLU A 457 16.04 -6.62 -14.98
N PRO A 458 15.56 -5.39 -14.68
CA PRO A 458 14.12 -5.12 -14.57
C PRO A 458 13.33 -5.48 -15.83
N MET A 459 13.89 -5.19 -17.01
CA MET A 459 13.22 -5.50 -18.27
C MET A 459 13.14 -7.02 -18.49
N ALA A 460 14.21 -7.75 -18.20
CA ALA A 460 14.20 -9.21 -18.34
C ALA A 460 13.21 -9.87 -17.36
N HIS A 461 13.14 -9.37 -16.12
CA HIS A 461 12.17 -9.81 -15.13
C HIS A 461 10.72 -9.58 -15.57
N VAL A 462 10.42 -8.40 -16.13
CA VAL A 462 9.09 -8.10 -16.70
C VAL A 462 8.74 -9.09 -17.81
N LEU A 463 9.65 -9.33 -18.76
CA LEU A 463 9.42 -10.25 -19.89
C LEU A 463 9.21 -11.69 -19.41
N ARG A 464 10.04 -12.17 -18.48
CA ARG A 464 9.89 -13.49 -17.85
C ARG A 464 8.52 -13.60 -17.18
N THR A 465 8.16 -12.60 -16.37
CA THR A 465 6.93 -12.61 -15.59
C THR A 465 5.70 -12.63 -16.50
N GLU A 466 5.71 -11.84 -17.57
CA GLU A 466 4.66 -11.86 -18.58
C GLU A 466 4.56 -13.22 -19.29
N GLN A 467 5.69 -13.84 -19.64
CA GLN A 467 5.73 -15.15 -20.27
C GLN A 467 5.14 -16.23 -19.35
N ILE A 468 5.53 -16.22 -18.07
CA ILE A 468 5.00 -17.14 -17.04
C ILE A 468 3.48 -17.01 -16.93
N TRP A 469 2.95 -15.79 -16.93
CA TRP A 469 1.50 -15.58 -16.80
C TRP A 469 0.71 -15.94 -18.06
N LYS A 470 1.28 -15.77 -19.26
CA LYS A 470 0.61 -16.11 -20.53
C LYS A 470 0.71 -17.58 -20.89
N ALA A 471 1.88 -18.20 -20.70
CA ALA A 471 2.19 -19.55 -21.19
C ALA A 471 2.38 -20.59 -20.07
N GLY A 472 2.33 -20.19 -18.80
CA GLY A 472 2.43 -21.06 -17.63
C GLY A 472 3.89 -21.32 -17.20
N ALA A 473 4.09 -21.78 -15.96
CA ALA A 473 5.43 -21.92 -15.36
C ALA A 473 6.41 -22.84 -16.12
N LEU A 474 5.92 -23.72 -17.00
CA LEU A 474 6.74 -24.61 -17.81
C LEU A 474 7.41 -23.91 -19.01
N SER A 475 6.98 -22.69 -19.37
CA SER A 475 7.59 -21.90 -20.45
C SER A 475 8.80 -21.09 -20.00
N ALA A 476 9.07 -20.96 -18.70
CA ALA A 476 10.19 -20.20 -18.14
C ALA A 476 11.54 -20.95 -18.21
N ARG A 477 11.74 -21.79 -19.23
CA ARG A 477 12.99 -22.53 -19.44
C ARG A 477 14.09 -21.67 -20.05
N ASP A 478 13.70 -20.56 -20.67
CA ASP A 478 14.61 -19.60 -21.30
C ASP A 478 15.27 -18.72 -20.23
N SER A 479 16.55 -18.42 -20.39
CA SER A 479 17.26 -17.49 -19.49
C SER A 479 16.76 -16.06 -19.68
N ASP A 480 16.85 -15.23 -18.64
CA ASP A 480 16.50 -13.80 -18.71
C ASP A 480 17.19 -13.09 -19.88
N GLU A 481 18.47 -13.39 -20.05
CA GLU A 481 19.29 -12.86 -21.13
C GLU A 481 18.76 -13.28 -22.51
N SER A 482 18.30 -14.52 -22.68
CA SER A 482 17.71 -14.97 -23.95
C SER A 482 16.36 -14.31 -24.26
N LEU A 483 15.49 -14.14 -23.26
CA LEU A 483 14.19 -13.48 -23.45
C LEU A 483 14.38 -12.01 -23.85
N LEU A 484 15.28 -11.32 -23.17
CA LEU A 484 15.60 -9.94 -23.50
C LEU A 484 16.26 -9.83 -24.87
N LYS A 485 17.16 -10.75 -25.22
CA LYS A 485 17.80 -10.81 -26.53
C LYS A 485 16.77 -11.01 -27.64
N ASP A 486 15.79 -11.90 -27.46
CA ASP A 486 14.74 -12.15 -28.44
C ASP A 486 13.82 -10.93 -28.60
N ALA A 487 13.43 -10.29 -27.49
CA ALA A 487 12.64 -9.07 -27.50
C ALA A 487 13.35 -7.94 -28.27
N ILE A 488 14.64 -7.72 -27.99
CA ILE A 488 15.45 -6.71 -28.68
C ILE A 488 15.65 -7.09 -30.14
N SER A 489 15.87 -8.37 -30.45
CA SER A 489 15.99 -8.85 -31.82
C SER A 489 14.73 -8.54 -32.64
N ASN A 490 13.55 -8.67 -32.06
CA ASN A 490 12.28 -8.32 -32.72
C ASN A 490 12.20 -6.82 -33.09
N VAL A 491 12.62 -5.93 -32.19
CA VAL A 491 12.66 -4.48 -32.48
C VAL A 491 13.74 -4.15 -33.53
N MET A 492 14.88 -4.82 -33.47
CA MET A 492 15.95 -4.69 -34.47
C MET A 492 15.47 -5.14 -35.86
N GLU A 493 14.71 -6.23 -35.95
CA GLU A 493 14.07 -6.67 -37.20
C GLU A 493 12.99 -5.69 -37.68
N ALA A 494 12.15 -5.16 -36.78
CA ALA A 494 11.19 -4.12 -37.12
C ALA A 494 11.89 -2.89 -37.72
N LEU A 495 13.06 -2.53 -37.18
CA LEU A 495 13.90 -1.46 -37.70
C LEU A 495 14.44 -1.74 -39.10
N GLN A 496 14.82 -3.00 -39.38
CA GLN A 496 15.22 -3.42 -40.72
C GLN A 496 14.06 -3.31 -41.70
N ARG A 497 12.86 -3.79 -41.34
CA ARG A 497 11.64 -3.67 -42.16
C ARG A 497 11.27 -2.21 -42.42
N HIS A 498 11.44 -1.34 -41.42
CA HIS A 498 11.26 0.10 -41.56
C HIS A 498 12.21 0.70 -42.61
N ILE A 499 13.51 0.39 -42.51
CA ILE A 499 14.53 0.86 -43.47
C ILE A 499 14.24 0.31 -44.87
N GLU A 500 13.84 -0.96 -44.98
CA GLU A 500 13.42 -1.61 -46.23
C GLU A 500 12.26 -0.85 -46.89
N SER A 501 11.22 -0.56 -46.11
CA SER A 501 10.04 0.16 -46.57
C SER A 501 10.41 1.56 -47.10
N LYS A 502 11.24 2.30 -46.34
CA LYS A 502 11.69 3.65 -46.75
C LYS A 502 12.61 3.61 -47.96
N ARG A 503 13.52 2.64 -48.08
CA ARG A 503 14.44 2.57 -49.23
C ARG A 503 13.68 2.33 -50.54
N LEU A 504 12.63 1.50 -50.52
CA LEU A 504 11.79 1.25 -51.71
C LEU A 504 11.06 2.51 -52.21
N GLY A 505 10.93 3.55 -51.38
CA GLY A 505 10.34 4.84 -51.76
C GLY A 505 11.21 5.72 -52.66
N TYR A 506 12.52 5.43 -52.79
CA TYR A 506 13.40 6.22 -53.67
C TYR A 506 13.25 5.81 -55.14
N LYS A 507 12.96 6.81 -55.99
CA LYS A 507 13.02 6.65 -57.46
C LYS A 507 14.46 6.54 -57.96
N ASP A 508 15.38 7.23 -57.30
CA ASP A 508 16.80 7.23 -57.63
C ASP A 508 17.49 6.02 -57.00
N LYS A 509 18.02 5.12 -57.85
CA LYS A 509 18.69 3.90 -57.41
C LYS A 509 20.05 4.17 -56.74
N VAL A 510 20.71 5.28 -57.05
CA VAL A 510 21.95 5.66 -56.35
C VAL A 510 21.60 6.07 -54.92
N LEU A 511 20.57 6.91 -54.75
CA LEU A 511 20.10 7.36 -53.44
C LEU A 511 19.57 6.20 -52.58
N TYR A 512 18.92 5.22 -53.21
CA TYR A 512 18.52 3.95 -52.57
C TYR A 512 19.70 3.25 -51.87
N HIS A 513 20.83 3.12 -52.56
CA HIS A 513 22.02 2.47 -52.02
C HIS A 513 22.72 3.35 -50.97
N VAL A 514 22.82 4.66 -51.19
CA VAL A 514 23.39 5.61 -50.21
C VAL A 514 22.60 5.59 -48.90
N PHE A 515 21.28 5.62 -48.96
CA PHE A 515 20.42 5.55 -47.78
C PHE A 515 20.59 4.24 -47.00
N THR A 516 20.63 3.12 -47.73
CA THR A 516 20.82 1.78 -47.14
C THR A 516 22.18 1.72 -46.44
N MET A 517 23.25 2.10 -47.15
CA MET A 517 24.60 2.15 -46.60
C MET A 517 24.66 3.01 -45.32
N ASN A 518 24.15 4.25 -45.37
CA ASN A 518 24.15 5.16 -44.23
C ASN A 518 23.40 4.59 -43.02
N SER A 519 22.21 4.03 -43.24
CA SER A 519 21.33 3.56 -42.16
C SER A 519 21.89 2.31 -41.48
N TYR A 520 22.31 1.31 -42.24
CA TYR A 520 22.87 0.07 -41.69
C TYR A 520 24.25 0.30 -41.06
N TRP A 521 25.10 1.15 -41.67
CA TRP A 521 26.38 1.52 -41.08
C TRP A 521 26.22 2.25 -39.75
N TYR A 522 25.27 3.20 -39.66
CA TYR A 522 24.95 3.90 -38.43
C TYR A 522 24.54 2.93 -37.32
N ILE A 523 23.63 1.99 -37.61
CA ILE A 523 23.20 0.98 -36.63
C ILE A 523 24.40 0.16 -36.17
N TYR A 524 25.21 -0.37 -37.09
CA TYR A 524 26.38 -1.16 -36.74
C TYR A 524 27.37 -0.38 -35.86
N MET A 525 27.74 0.85 -36.25
CA MET A 525 28.73 1.64 -35.52
C MET A 525 28.23 2.09 -34.15
N ARG A 526 26.94 2.41 -34.01
CA ARG A 526 26.38 2.90 -32.73
C ARG A 526 26.11 1.80 -31.71
N THR A 527 25.97 0.56 -32.17
CA THR A 527 25.75 -0.63 -31.32
C THR A 527 27.05 -1.39 -31.02
N ARG A 528 28.07 -1.27 -31.88
CA ARG A 528 29.39 -1.85 -31.61
C ARG A 528 29.95 -1.32 -30.29
N ASN A 529 30.59 -2.20 -29.52
CA ASN A 529 31.19 -1.88 -28.22
C ASN A 529 30.21 -1.34 -27.16
N THR A 530 28.92 -1.69 -27.26
CA THR A 530 27.90 -1.36 -26.24
C THR A 530 27.28 -2.64 -25.69
N GLU A 531 26.61 -2.57 -24.54
CA GLU A 531 25.88 -3.71 -23.95
C GLU A 531 24.86 -4.30 -24.92
N LEU A 532 24.15 -3.45 -25.68
CA LEU A 532 23.28 -3.87 -26.79
C LEU A 532 24.00 -4.75 -27.82
N GLY A 533 25.23 -4.38 -28.20
CA GLY A 533 26.04 -5.15 -29.13
C GLY A 533 26.54 -6.47 -28.53
N LYS A 534 26.86 -6.49 -27.23
CA LYS A 534 27.27 -7.71 -26.51
C LYS A 534 26.10 -8.70 -26.42
N LEU A 535 24.92 -8.23 -26.04
CA LEU A 535 23.70 -9.03 -25.89
C LEU A 535 23.26 -9.68 -27.21
N LEU A 536 23.22 -8.91 -28.30
CA LEU A 536 22.86 -9.43 -29.63
C LEU A 536 23.95 -10.35 -30.20
N GLY A 537 25.21 -10.08 -29.86
CA GLY A 537 26.38 -10.81 -30.30
C GLY A 537 27.00 -10.23 -31.57
N GLU A 538 28.34 -10.20 -31.60
CA GLU A 538 29.10 -9.58 -32.68
C GLU A 538 28.82 -10.22 -34.05
N GLY A 539 28.63 -11.55 -34.09
CA GLY A 539 28.31 -12.29 -35.31
C GLY A 539 26.98 -11.86 -35.94
N TYR A 540 25.95 -11.64 -35.12
CA TYR A 540 24.64 -11.15 -35.56
C TYR A 540 24.76 -9.74 -36.13
N MET A 541 25.42 -8.82 -35.40
CA MET A 541 25.59 -7.42 -35.84
C MET A 541 26.40 -7.31 -37.13
N ARG A 542 27.46 -8.12 -37.26
CA ARG A 542 28.28 -8.16 -38.47
C ARG A 542 27.49 -8.65 -39.67
N LYS A 543 26.81 -9.79 -39.53
CA LYS A 543 26.06 -10.42 -40.62
C LYS A 543 24.89 -9.56 -41.09
N ASN A 544 24.10 -9.02 -40.16
CA ASN A 544 22.82 -8.39 -40.49
C ASN A 544 22.93 -6.89 -40.76
N TYR A 545 24.00 -6.23 -40.31
CA TYR A 545 24.17 -4.78 -40.51
C TYR A 545 25.45 -4.41 -41.25
N LYS A 546 26.62 -4.90 -40.82
CA LYS A 546 27.89 -4.54 -41.47
C LYS A 546 27.96 -5.02 -42.92
N VAL A 547 27.71 -6.31 -43.17
CA VAL A 547 27.77 -6.89 -44.52
C VAL A 547 26.78 -6.22 -45.46
N VAL A 548 25.56 -5.92 -44.96
CA VAL A 548 24.52 -5.23 -45.74
C VAL A 548 24.95 -3.79 -46.10
N ALA A 549 25.62 -3.08 -45.17
CA ALA A 549 26.16 -1.75 -45.44
C ALA A 549 27.30 -1.79 -46.48
N GLU A 550 28.21 -2.76 -46.37
CA GLU A 550 29.32 -2.97 -47.32
C GLU A 550 28.80 -3.37 -48.72
N GLU A 551 27.80 -4.24 -48.80
CA GLU A 551 27.15 -4.60 -50.06
C GLU A 551 26.45 -3.39 -50.68
N ALA A 552 25.75 -2.59 -49.87
CA ALA A 552 25.12 -1.36 -50.34
C ALA A 552 26.15 -0.33 -50.85
N ALA A 553 27.31 -0.21 -50.20
CA ALA A 553 28.42 0.63 -50.64
C ALA A 553 28.95 0.18 -52.01
N TYR A 554 29.20 -1.12 -52.18
CA TYR A 554 29.63 -1.69 -53.46
C TYR A 554 28.62 -1.45 -54.59
N LEU A 555 27.33 -1.70 -54.32
CA LEU A 555 26.27 -1.47 -55.30
C LEU A 555 26.11 0.00 -55.65
N TYR A 556 26.25 0.89 -54.66
CA TYR A 556 26.32 2.34 -54.89
C TYR A 556 27.45 2.68 -55.87
N GLU A 557 28.68 2.22 -55.63
CA GLU A 557 29.83 2.55 -56.48
C GLU A 557 29.63 2.06 -57.91
N LYS A 558 29.18 0.82 -58.06
CA LYS A 558 28.88 0.22 -59.35
C LYS A 558 27.79 0.98 -60.12
N GLN A 559 26.74 1.39 -59.42
CA GLN A 559 25.58 2.06 -60.02
C GLN A 559 25.87 3.53 -60.35
N ALA A 560 26.62 4.23 -59.50
CA ALA A 560 26.97 5.63 -59.66
C ALA A 560 28.13 5.83 -60.64
N TRP A 561 29.20 5.03 -60.52
CA TRP A 561 30.47 5.28 -61.22
C TRP A 561 30.81 4.21 -62.26
N GLY A 562 30.25 3.01 -62.16
CA GLY A 562 30.60 1.90 -63.05
C GLY A 562 30.30 2.16 -64.53
N GLY A 563 29.28 2.96 -64.85
CA GLY A 563 29.02 3.39 -66.23
C GLY A 563 30.13 4.26 -66.81
N LEU A 564 30.73 5.14 -65.99
CA LEU A 564 31.84 5.99 -66.39
C LEU A 564 33.13 5.18 -66.59
N VAL A 565 33.40 4.21 -65.71
CA VAL A 565 34.57 3.33 -65.86
C VAL A 565 34.47 2.48 -67.12
N ARG A 566 33.27 2.02 -67.50
CA ARG A 566 33.06 1.28 -68.76
C ARG A 566 33.34 2.11 -70.02
N LEU A 567 33.06 3.41 -70.00
CA LEU A 567 33.43 4.31 -71.11
C LEU A 567 34.95 4.39 -71.31
N LEU A 568 35.72 4.10 -70.25
CA LEU A 568 37.18 4.10 -70.26
C LEU A 568 37.78 2.70 -70.50
N ASP A 569 36.95 1.67 -70.71
CA ASP A 569 37.43 0.30 -70.91
C ASP A 569 38.04 0.10 -72.31
N LYS A 570 39.03 -0.78 -72.39
CA LYS A 570 39.89 -1.02 -73.56
C LYS A 570 39.25 -1.95 -74.59
N GLN A 571 38.21 -2.70 -74.23
CA GLN A 571 37.68 -3.80 -75.05
C GLN A 571 36.91 -3.38 -76.32
N GLU A 572 36.53 -2.11 -76.50
CA GLU A 572 35.66 -1.66 -77.61
C GLU A 572 36.37 -1.03 -78.85
N THR A 573 37.68 -1.28 -79.06
CA THR A 573 38.43 -1.07 -80.34
C THR A 573 39.04 0.31 -80.66
N SER A 574 39.71 0.36 -81.83
CA SER A 574 41.02 1.01 -82.13
C SER A 574 40.95 2.29 -82.98
N GLU A 575 39.86 3.06 -82.94
CA GLU A 575 39.71 4.29 -83.76
C GLU A 575 39.87 5.58 -82.94
N VAL A 576 40.64 6.53 -83.49
CA VAL A 576 40.98 7.84 -82.88
C VAL A 576 39.75 8.72 -82.59
N GLY A 577 38.77 8.72 -83.49
CA GLY A 577 37.55 9.54 -83.35
C GLY A 577 36.64 9.05 -82.23
N ASP A 578 36.62 7.74 -81.99
CA ASP A 578 35.83 7.10 -80.94
C ASP A 578 36.41 7.40 -79.54
N ALA A 579 37.74 7.39 -79.39
CA ALA A 579 38.41 7.72 -78.14
C ALA A 579 38.13 9.16 -77.66
N LYS A 580 38.09 10.13 -78.58
CA LYS A 580 37.75 11.54 -78.27
C LYS A 580 36.30 11.69 -77.80
N GLY A 581 35.35 11.03 -78.45
CA GLY A 581 33.95 11.04 -78.04
C GLY A 581 33.73 10.40 -76.67
N ARG A 582 34.47 9.32 -76.36
CA ARG A 582 34.40 8.63 -75.06
C ARG A 582 34.93 9.47 -73.90
N ILE A 583 36.05 10.17 -74.06
CA ILE A 583 36.58 11.06 -73.00
C ILE A 583 35.69 12.28 -72.76
N GLU A 584 35.14 12.89 -73.82
CA GLU A 584 34.18 13.99 -73.68
C GLU A 584 32.88 13.53 -72.98
N ALA A 585 32.38 12.33 -73.33
CA ALA A 585 31.23 11.71 -72.67
C ALA A 585 31.52 11.38 -71.20
N PHE A 586 32.73 10.89 -70.90
CA PHE A 586 33.18 10.64 -69.53
C PHE A 586 33.22 11.93 -68.70
N LEU A 587 33.87 12.99 -69.19
CA LEU A 587 34.00 14.25 -68.44
C LEU A 587 32.63 14.90 -68.19
N LYS A 588 31.75 14.90 -69.20
CA LYS A 588 30.38 15.38 -69.03
C LYS A 588 29.60 14.55 -68.00
N GLY A 589 29.66 13.22 -68.12
CA GLY A 589 29.00 12.33 -67.16
C GLY A 589 29.57 12.46 -65.75
N PHE A 590 30.89 12.63 -65.62
CA PHE A 590 31.57 12.87 -64.35
C PHE A 590 31.08 14.16 -63.68
N GLU A 591 31.01 15.28 -64.42
CA GLU A 591 30.53 16.55 -63.89
C GLU A 591 29.07 16.46 -63.42
N GLU A 592 28.20 15.83 -64.21
CA GLU A 592 26.79 15.61 -63.86
C GLU A 592 26.61 14.73 -62.61
N ILE A 593 27.47 13.73 -62.43
CA ILE A 593 27.44 12.82 -61.28
C ILE A 593 28.03 13.51 -60.06
N ALA A 594 29.21 14.15 -60.17
CA ALA A 594 29.83 14.91 -59.10
C ALA A 594 28.92 16.04 -58.59
N GLN A 595 28.29 16.80 -59.50
CA GLN A 595 27.34 17.85 -59.12
C GLN A 595 26.12 17.28 -58.37
N ARG A 596 25.57 16.15 -58.82
CA ARG A 596 24.47 15.46 -58.11
C ARG A 596 24.90 15.01 -56.72
N HIS A 597 26.09 14.43 -56.58
CA HIS A 597 26.55 13.91 -55.28
C HIS A 597 26.92 15.04 -54.30
N THR A 598 27.37 16.20 -54.77
CA THR A 598 27.64 17.38 -53.93
C THR A 598 26.36 18.10 -53.49
N SER A 599 25.32 18.11 -54.33
CA SER A 599 24.09 18.87 -54.09
C SER A 599 22.96 18.07 -53.44
N ARG A 600 22.88 16.76 -53.71
CA ARG A 600 21.72 15.93 -53.41
C ARG A 600 21.96 14.84 -52.37
N TYR A 601 23.20 14.41 -52.14
CA TYR A 601 23.49 13.27 -51.27
C TYR A 601 24.29 13.69 -50.04
N SER A 602 24.02 13.04 -48.91
CA SER A 602 24.74 13.26 -47.66
C SER A 602 25.18 11.94 -47.03
N ILE A 603 26.44 11.86 -46.61
CA ILE A 603 26.97 10.77 -45.78
C ILE A 603 27.33 11.40 -44.42
N PRO A 604 26.49 11.24 -43.38
CA PRO A 604 26.69 11.93 -42.11
C PRO A 604 27.97 11.51 -41.36
N GLU A 605 28.30 10.22 -41.36
CA GLU A 605 29.47 9.68 -40.65
C GLU A 605 30.77 9.98 -41.41
N ALA A 606 31.73 10.62 -40.73
CA ALA A 606 32.97 11.11 -41.34
C ALA A 606 33.85 9.97 -41.86
N ASP A 607 34.05 8.93 -41.05
CA ASP A 607 34.89 7.79 -41.42
C ASP A 607 34.34 7.04 -42.64
N LEU A 608 33.01 6.87 -42.71
CA LEU A 608 32.35 6.25 -43.86
C LEU A 608 32.48 7.15 -45.09
N ARG A 609 32.28 8.47 -44.92
CA ARG A 609 32.40 9.43 -46.02
C ARG A 609 33.80 9.38 -46.65
N GLU A 610 34.84 9.33 -45.82
CA GLU A 610 36.21 9.28 -46.29
C GLU A 610 36.54 7.95 -46.98
N GLN A 611 36.09 6.82 -46.41
CA GLN A 611 36.26 5.50 -47.04
C GLN A 611 35.61 5.43 -48.43
N ILE A 612 34.40 5.97 -48.59
CA ILE A 612 33.70 5.99 -49.88
C ILE A 612 34.37 6.94 -50.87
N LYS A 613 34.90 8.09 -50.42
CA LYS A 613 35.70 8.98 -51.27
C LYS A 613 36.95 8.28 -51.77
N GLU A 614 37.72 7.66 -50.87
CA GLU A 614 38.95 6.95 -51.20
C GLU A 614 38.67 5.79 -52.17
N ALA A 615 37.61 5.01 -51.93
CA ALA A 615 37.22 3.92 -52.82
C ALA A 615 36.78 4.43 -54.22
N THR A 616 36.06 5.54 -54.27
CA THR A 616 35.67 6.19 -55.53
C THR A 616 36.90 6.70 -56.30
N VAL A 617 37.88 7.30 -55.62
CA VAL A 617 39.16 7.73 -56.21
C VAL A 617 39.92 6.53 -56.76
N LYS A 618 40.06 5.45 -55.99
CA LYS A 618 40.74 4.21 -56.41
C LYS A 618 40.04 3.54 -57.60
N LEU A 619 38.74 3.74 -57.77
CA LEU A 619 37.99 3.19 -58.88
C LEU A 619 38.18 4.00 -60.18
N ILE A 620 38.15 5.33 -60.09
CA ILE A 620 38.05 6.22 -61.27
C ILE A 620 39.41 6.71 -61.75
N VAL A 621 40.28 7.15 -60.83
CA VAL A 621 41.55 7.80 -61.19
C VAL A 621 42.47 6.84 -61.96
N PRO A 622 42.67 5.57 -61.55
CA PRO A 622 43.50 4.65 -62.32
C PRO A 622 42.94 4.37 -63.72
N ALA A 623 41.63 4.17 -63.86
CA ALA A 623 41.00 3.93 -65.15
C ALA A 623 41.13 5.14 -66.10
N TYR A 624 40.98 6.35 -65.57
CA TYR A 624 41.13 7.59 -66.34
C TYR A 624 42.58 7.84 -66.75
N SER A 625 43.53 7.66 -65.83
CA SER A 625 44.97 7.80 -66.12
C SER A 625 45.42 6.78 -67.16
N GLU A 626 45.03 5.52 -67.02
CA GLU A 626 45.38 4.46 -67.98
C GLU A 626 44.81 4.74 -69.37
N PHE A 627 43.59 5.28 -69.46
CA PHE A 627 42.99 5.71 -70.72
C PHE A 627 43.77 6.86 -71.36
N LEU A 628 44.10 7.89 -70.59
CA LEU A 628 44.91 9.03 -71.06
C LEU A 628 46.29 8.61 -71.53
N ASP A 629 46.97 7.73 -70.80
CA ASP A 629 48.29 7.21 -71.16
C ASP A 629 48.25 6.41 -72.47
N THR A 630 47.23 5.56 -72.62
CA THR A 630 47.04 4.71 -73.81
C THR A 630 46.80 5.54 -75.08
N PHE A 631 46.04 6.65 -74.97
CA PHE A 631 45.71 7.51 -76.10
C PHE A 631 46.55 8.80 -76.15
N SER A 632 47.62 8.90 -75.35
CA SER A 632 48.48 10.09 -75.26
C SER A 632 49.18 10.48 -76.58
N SER A 633 49.38 9.51 -77.49
CA SER A 633 49.95 9.71 -78.82
C SER A 633 48.94 10.24 -79.85
N VAL A 634 47.65 10.19 -79.52
CA VAL A 634 46.52 10.41 -80.44
C VAL A 634 45.65 11.59 -80.01
N LEU A 635 45.54 11.83 -78.70
CA LEU A 635 44.77 12.93 -78.10
C LEU A 635 45.70 14.05 -77.64
N ASP A 636 45.26 15.30 -77.76
CA ASP A 636 45.93 16.43 -77.10
C ASP A 636 45.60 16.42 -75.60
N VAL A 637 46.37 15.65 -74.82
CA VAL A 637 46.18 15.44 -73.38
C VAL A 637 46.13 16.76 -72.60
N ARG A 638 46.73 17.84 -73.12
CA ARG A 638 46.71 19.18 -72.48
C ARG A 638 45.36 19.88 -72.54
N SER A 639 44.44 19.40 -73.36
CA SER A 639 43.08 19.96 -73.49
C SER A 639 42.08 19.41 -72.48
N TYR A 640 42.47 18.38 -71.71
CA TYR A 640 41.59 17.69 -70.74
C TYR A 640 42.08 17.87 -69.30
N SER A 641 41.19 17.68 -68.32
CA SER A 641 41.51 17.79 -66.89
C SER A 641 42.56 16.77 -66.46
N SER A 642 43.54 17.19 -65.65
CA SER A 642 44.56 16.29 -65.12
C SER A 642 43.94 15.26 -64.15
N PRO A 643 44.52 14.06 -64.02
CA PRO A 643 44.08 13.08 -63.03
C PRO A 643 44.04 13.64 -61.60
N GLU A 644 45.00 14.48 -61.24
CA GLU A 644 45.06 15.19 -59.94
C GLU A 644 43.88 16.16 -59.74
N SER A 645 43.40 16.79 -60.82
CA SER A 645 42.22 17.67 -60.76
C SER A 645 40.94 16.87 -60.54
N ILE A 646 40.81 15.69 -61.17
CA ILE A 646 39.68 14.77 -60.96
C ILE A 646 39.68 14.22 -59.54
N GLU A 647 40.86 13.85 -59.02
CA GLU A 647 41.03 13.43 -57.62
C GLU A 647 40.59 14.51 -56.64
N GLY A 648 41.00 15.77 -56.87
CA GLY A 648 40.56 16.91 -56.06
C GLY A 648 39.04 17.11 -56.08
N LEU A 649 38.40 17.00 -57.25
CA LEU A 649 36.94 17.10 -57.39
C LEU A 649 36.20 15.94 -56.72
N LEU A 650 36.72 14.72 -56.80
CA LEU A 650 36.21 13.55 -56.07
C LEU A 650 36.30 13.73 -54.56
N GLY A 651 37.38 14.35 -54.07
CA GLY A 651 37.56 14.71 -52.66
C GLY A 651 36.52 15.70 -52.14
N GLU A 652 35.92 16.53 -53.00
CA GLU A 652 34.88 17.48 -52.60
C GLU A 652 33.46 16.86 -52.53
N ILE A 653 33.25 15.67 -53.09
CA ILE A 653 31.94 15.01 -53.14
C ILE A 653 31.41 14.74 -51.72
N PHE A 654 30.09 14.85 -51.51
CA PHE A 654 29.44 14.75 -50.19
C PHE A 654 29.83 15.81 -49.15
N SER A 655 30.67 16.80 -49.49
CA SER A 655 31.15 17.83 -48.55
C SER A 655 30.24 19.07 -48.45
N GLY A 656 29.10 19.07 -49.15
CA GLY A 656 28.18 20.22 -49.24
C GLY A 656 27.58 20.70 -47.91
N ASN A 657 27.59 19.88 -46.86
CA ASN A 657 27.07 20.24 -45.54
C ASN A 657 28.11 20.90 -44.62
N ASP A 658 29.41 20.65 -44.82
CA ASP A 658 30.47 21.25 -43.98
C ASP A 658 30.61 22.76 -44.24
N ARG A 659 30.31 23.21 -45.48
CA ARG A 659 30.27 24.64 -45.85
C ARG A 659 29.11 25.42 -45.19
N LYS A 660 27.97 24.76 -44.90
CA LYS A 660 26.82 25.40 -44.24
C LYS A 660 26.98 25.48 -42.71
N SER A 661 27.65 24.49 -42.10
CA SER A 661 28.04 24.47 -40.69
C SER A 661 29.00 25.62 -40.32
N SER A 662 30.02 25.86 -41.16
CA SER A 662 31.00 26.95 -40.97
C SER A 662 30.38 28.36 -40.99
N MET A 663 29.32 28.57 -41.79
CA MET A 663 28.58 29.84 -41.83
C MET A 663 27.65 30.04 -40.62
N GLY A 664 27.23 28.97 -39.96
CA GLY A 664 26.48 29.02 -38.70
C GLY A 664 27.34 29.45 -37.52
N SER A 665 28.54 28.87 -37.37
CA SER A 665 29.51 29.28 -36.33
C SER A 665 29.97 30.72 -36.48
N ARG A 666 30.20 31.21 -37.72
CA ARG A 666 30.56 32.62 -37.94
C ARG A 666 29.44 33.61 -37.61
N ARG A 667 28.17 33.22 -37.68
CA ARG A 667 27.05 34.07 -37.25
C ARG A 667 26.88 34.10 -35.72
N GLN A 668 27.23 33.02 -35.03
CA GLN A 668 27.27 32.97 -33.56
C GLN A 668 28.43 33.84 -33.03
N GLU A 669 29.63 33.73 -33.61
CA GLU A 669 30.81 34.53 -33.22
C GLU A 669 30.67 36.04 -33.49
N ILE A 670 29.87 36.45 -34.49
CA ILE A 670 29.60 37.88 -34.74
C ILE A 670 28.58 38.43 -33.72
N LYS A 671 27.69 37.58 -33.18
CA LYS A 671 26.71 37.98 -32.15
C LYS A 671 27.38 38.15 -30.78
N ASP A 672 28.30 37.24 -30.43
CA ASP A 672 29.05 37.32 -29.17
C ASP A 672 30.09 38.45 -29.14
N ARG A 673 30.51 38.96 -30.31
CA ARG A 673 31.43 40.12 -30.40
C ARG A 673 30.77 41.48 -30.23
N PHE A 674 29.44 41.57 -30.36
CA PHE A 674 28.70 42.83 -30.23
C PHE A 674 28.06 43.05 -28.85
N GLU A 675 27.96 42.02 -27.99
CA GLU A 675 27.42 42.13 -26.63
C GLU A 675 28.51 42.30 -25.54
N GLY A 676 29.80 42.29 -25.92
CA GLY A 676 30.94 42.33 -24.99
C GLY A 676 31.63 43.68 -24.78
N ARG A 677 30.98 44.83 -25.06
CA ARG A 677 31.57 46.16 -24.81
C ARG A 677 30.53 47.22 -24.40
N THR A 678 30.17 47.23 -23.13
CA THR A 678 30.02 48.46 -22.32
C THR A 678 29.76 48.08 -20.86
N SER A 679 30.79 48.14 -20.01
CA SER A 679 30.62 48.26 -18.57
C SER A 679 31.72 49.15 -18.01
N VAL A 680 31.36 50.40 -17.69
CA VAL A 680 32.06 51.22 -16.70
C VAL A 680 31.00 51.93 -15.86
N SER A 681 30.92 51.48 -14.61
CA SER A 681 30.66 52.18 -13.35
C SER A 681 30.07 53.61 -13.39
N SER A 682 28.96 53.83 -12.69
CA SER A 682 28.95 54.67 -11.47
C SER A 682 27.57 54.72 -10.81
N ASP A 683 27.62 54.89 -9.49
CA ASP A 683 26.55 54.90 -8.49
C ASP A 683 25.48 55.99 -8.64
N MET A 684 24.42 55.80 -7.84
CA MET A 684 23.72 56.80 -7.00
C MET A 684 22.22 57.05 -7.28
N GLU A 685 21.42 56.66 -6.28
CA GLU A 685 20.27 57.36 -5.67
C GLU A 685 18.88 57.54 -6.34
N GLN A 686 17.88 57.20 -5.50
CA GLN A 686 16.54 57.82 -5.29
C GLN A 686 15.32 57.49 -6.19
N MET A 687 14.26 57.03 -5.51
CA MET A 687 12.83 56.95 -5.86
C MET A 687 12.18 58.35 -6.06
N PRO A 688 10.85 58.51 -6.31
CA PRO A 688 9.91 57.81 -7.22
C PRO A 688 9.05 58.82 -8.06
N GLY A 689 8.28 58.39 -9.07
CA GLY A 689 7.34 59.32 -9.73
C GLY A 689 6.43 58.79 -10.86
N ARG A 690 5.12 58.88 -10.59
CA ARG A 690 3.91 58.71 -11.43
C ARG A 690 3.92 59.27 -12.87
N GLY A 691 3.05 58.70 -13.71
CA GLY A 691 2.30 59.38 -14.80
C GLY A 691 2.25 58.57 -16.10
N SER A 692 1.16 57.83 -16.40
CA SER A 692 -0.07 58.27 -17.12
C SER A 692 0.10 58.56 -18.62
N GLY A 693 -0.71 57.89 -19.45
CA GLY A 693 -0.96 58.19 -20.87
C GLY A 693 -0.85 56.94 -21.75
N ASP A 694 -1.87 56.10 -21.92
CA ASP A 694 -3.13 56.28 -22.67
C ASP A 694 -2.96 56.33 -24.21
N ARG A 695 -3.83 55.54 -24.87
CA ARG A 695 -4.21 55.46 -26.30
C ARG A 695 -3.34 54.67 -27.30
N PHE A 696 -3.91 53.61 -27.85
CA PHE A 696 -4.58 53.56 -29.18
C PHE A 696 -4.82 52.07 -29.54
N ARG A 697 -6.02 51.51 -29.35
CA ARG A 697 -7.14 51.36 -30.31
C ARG A 697 -6.78 50.79 -31.70
N ARG A 698 -7.42 49.64 -31.98
CA ARG A 698 -7.95 49.11 -33.26
C ARG A 698 -6.93 48.52 -34.27
N ASN A 699 -7.08 47.23 -34.55
CA ASN A 699 -7.95 46.82 -35.65
C ASN A 699 -8.44 45.36 -35.52
N ARG A 700 -9.74 45.22 -35.70
CA ARG A 700 -10.51 43.99 -35.92
C ARG A 700 -10.98 44.06 -37.37
N SER A 701 -10.95 42.93 -38.09
CA SER A 701 -11.69 42.58 -39.33
C SER A 701 -10.71 41.96 -40.33
N ASN A 702 -11.00 40.88 -41.04
CA ASN A 702 -12.19 40.04 -41.17
C ASN A 702 -11.80 38.88 -42.11
N ALA A 703 -12.50 37.74 -41.93
CA ALA A 703 -13.05 36.87 -42.98
C ALA A 703 -12.07 36.17 -43.96
N SER A 704 -12.29 34.95 -44.45
CA SER A 704 -13.45 34.05 -44.48
C SER A 704 -13.01 32.71 -45.07
N ASP A 705 -13.60 31.63 -44.56
CA ASP A 705 -14.24 30.50 -45.26
C ASP A 705 -13.52 29.79 -46.42
N ALA A 706 -13.23 28.49 -46.22
CA ALA A 706 -13.97 27.37 -46.85
C ALA A 706 -13.60 26.06 -46.18
#